data_AF-A0A8T5KLG5-F1
#
_entry.id   AF-A0A8T5KLG5-F1
#
_cell.length_a   1.000
_cell.length_b   1.000
_cell.length_c   1.000
_cell.angle_alpha   90.00
_cell.angle_beta   90.00
_cell.angle_gamma   90.00
#
_symmetry.space_group_name_H-M   'P 1'
#
loop_
_entity.id
_entity.type
_entity.pdbx_description
1 polymer ?
#
loop_
_entity_poly.entity_id
_entity_poly.type
_entity_poly.pdbx_seq_one_letter_code
_entity_poly.pdbx_strand_id
1 'polypeptide(L)'
;GTIWGTPTDDIQLTNFTIYANNSLFNEVMVIQIGVLDDSDSDGMPNQLPLDYNPLGGLVEDLDDDADGFSDAEEVNCATNPLDANSLITDLDGDSICDELDEDIDGDGLLNDVETNSSTYVDQNNTGTDSINADSDGDGVCDGPEVPANGGCSVGPDAFPFDSAGSIDRDGDGMPDTLTGQSTSTPPLVEDLDDDNDTWLDAMEADCGTDSTDQNSVPGDEDGDGICDSLDTILDLPFTMTYPSDTLTLTIGKEIAVQLPTVAGLGDVATWEISSELPTGLIFGWSPARDAHPDGSITGTPTKAMEATQFTIWANNSAHGQSFNITISVIEEVIDSQDTDDDKDESGIMAWGYICLPLILLLLLLLFVIFIPGNKQVIDDAEPENTTSKPKFAEGEGTKDNPFILTPANDVNPGDTIYSEELITITNITPGLKIQSIDYLDQQAGHKFTMADLTYGNEEVRMFEADEEGVIKFQLIFDDSLEPTLGGGEFQGTIKIGRNSVYLIWDVKVNPDPEYLMQQEKLESEREKATVEAEAEAKSRAKAESKAEAKVKADAETEKLRAKKLEELARVRARAKTIDFATLGVATIDEQDDLQVIKGIGPFIAEKLNALGIYTFGQVGNMTPKIEEEVNQAIEFFSGRIKRDEWAKQAKELAEKK
;
A
#
# COMPACT_ATOMS: atom_id res chain seq x y z
N GLY A 1 -0.76 -90.38 0.56
CA GLY A 1 0.04 -89.46 -0.27
C GLY A 1 0.26 -88.18 0.51
N THR A 2 1.13 -87.30 0.03
CA THR A 2 1.38 -85.98 0.62
C THR A 2 1.17 -84.94 -0.47
N ILE A 3 0.44 -83.86 -0.17
CA ILE A 3 0.30 -82.69 -1.03
C ILE A 3 1.29 -81.65 -0.49
N TRP A 4 2.16 -81.14 -1.35
CA TRP A 4 3.18 -80.14 -1.01
C TRP A 4 3.60 -79.37 -2.27
N GLY A 5 4.02 -78.12 -2.11
CA GLY A 5 4.42 -77.22 -3.18
C GLY A 5 4.11 -75.77 -2.81
N THR A 6 4.59 -74.83 -3.63
CA THR A 6 4.20 -73.41 -3.57
C THR A 6 3.28 -73.16 -4.76
N PRO A 7 2.04 -72.68 -4.54
CA PRO A 7 1.18 -72.29 -5.65
C PRO A 7 1.81 -71.13 -6.44
N THR A 8 1.60 -71.10 -7.75
CA THR A 8 2.13 -70.06 -8.65
C THR A 8 1.03 -69.28 -9.38
N ASP A 9 -0.21 -69.71 -9.19
CA ASP A 9 -1.40 -69.16 -9.83
C ASP A 9 -2.53 -69.16 -8.78
N ASP A 10 -3.38 -68.14 -8.83
CA ASP A 10 -4.59 -68.05 -8.02
C ASP A 10 -5.61 -69.12 -8.46
N ILE A 11 -6.36 -69.65 -7.50
CA ILE A 11 -7.37 -70.66 -7.77
C ILE A 11 -8.52 -70.44 -6.80
N GLN A 12 -9.72 -70.17 -7.34
CA GLN A 12 -10.95 -70.17 -6.55
C GLN A 12 -11.12 -71.50 -5.80
N LEU A 13 -11.77 -71.46 -4.63
CA LEU A 13 -11.98 -72.62 -3.78
C LEU A 13 -12.58 -73.82 -4.56
N THR A 14 -11.73 -74.79 -4.91
CA THR A 14 -12.04 -75.87 -5.85
C THR A 14 -12.03 -77.22 -5.16
N ASN A 15 -13.01 -78.07 -5.47
CA ASN A 15 -13.11 -79.43 -4.94
C ASN A 15 -12.17 -80.39 -5.67
N PHE A 16 -11.18 -80.93 -4.95
CA PHE A 16 -10.29 -81.98 -5.44
C PHE A 16 -10.70 -83.33 -4.86
N THR A 17 -10.90 -84.32 -5.73
CA THR A 17 -11.22 -85.70 -5.32
C THR A 17 -9.95 -86.54 -5.30
N ILE A 18 -9.57 -87.03 -4.11
CA ILE A 18 -8.41 -87.90 -3.91
C ILE A 18 -8.87 -89.35 -3.89
N TYR A 19 -8.23 -90.17 -4.72
CA TYR A 19 -8.49 -91.62 -4.81
C TYR A 19 -7.33 -92.39 -4.18
N ALA A 20 -7.64 -93.23 -3.17
CA ALA A 20 -6.71 -94.19 -2.60
C ALA A 20 -7.14 -95.60 -3.02
N ASN A 21 -6.38 -96.21 -3.93
CA ASN A 21 -6.74 -97.48 -4.56
C ASN A 21 -5.72 -98.57 -4.22
N ASN A 22 -6.21 -99.79 -3.95
CA ASN A 22 -5.41 -101.01 -3.99
C ASN A 22 -6.09 -102.08 -4.86
N SER A 23 -5.53 -103.29 -4.89
CA SER A 23 -6.02 -104.39 -5.74
C SER A 23 -7.42 -104.94 -5.38
N LEU A 24 -8.01 -104.57 -4.24
CA LEU A 24 -9.29 -105.08 -3.76
C LEU A 24 -10.27 -103.98 -3.30
N PHE A 25 -9.82 -102.75 -3.04
CA PHE A 25 -10.61 -101.66 -2.46
C PHE A 25 -10.23 -100.30 -3.04
N ASN A 26 -11.21 -99.38 -3.05
CA ASN A 26 -11.02 -97.96 -3.32
C ASN A 26 -11.62 -97.12 -2.18
N GLU A 27 -10.92 -96.07 -1.79
CA GLU A 27 -11.42 -95.06 -0.86
C GLU A 27 -11.30 -93.69 -1.51
N VAL A 28 -12.29 -92.83 -1.28
CA VAL A 28 -12.39 -91.51 -1.88
C VAL A 28 -12.60 -90.47 -0.80
N MET A 29 -11.83 -89.39 -0.87
CA MET A 29 -12.06 -88.19 -0.08
C MET A 29 -12.08 -86.97 -0.98
N VAL A 30 -12.89 -85.97 -0.62
CA VAL A 30 -12.91 -84.66 -1.30
C VAL A 30 -12.28 -83.65 -0.34
N ILE A 31 -11.36 -82.86 -0.86
CA ILE A 31 -10.79 -81.70 -0.18
C ILE A 31 -11.08 -80.44 -1.01
N GLN A 32 -11.12 -79.29 -0.35
CA GLN A 32 -11.21 -78.00 -1.03
C GLN A 32 -9.85 -77.33 -0.95
N ILE A 33 -9.37 -76.78 -2.06
CA ILE A 33 -8.14 -75.99 -2.11
C ILE A 33 -8.49 -74.68 -2.81
N GLY A 34 -8.15 -73.57 -2.17
CA GLY A 34 -8.13 -72.24 -2.77
C GLY A 34 -6.73 -71.64 -2.61
N VAL A 35 -6.33 -70.82 -3.57
CA VAL A 35 -5.14 -69.97 -3.51
C VAL A 35 -5.67 -68.55 -3.61
N LEU A 36 -5.33 -67.73 -2.61
CA LEU A 36 -5.73 -66.33 -2.52
C LEU A 36 -4.65 -65.47 -3.18
N ASP A 37 -5.05 -64.29 -3.65
CA ASP A 37 -4.12 -63.28 -4.15
C ASP A 37 -3.23 -62.77 -3.02
N ASP A 38 -1.99 -62.44 -3.36
CA ASP A 38 -0.89 -62.01 -2.50
C ASP A 38 -0.05 -61.04 -3.36
N SER A 39 -0.45 -59.77 -3.32
CA SER A 39 0.01 -58.71 -4.24
C SER A 39 1.50 -58.38 -4.05
N ASP A 40 1.98 -58.34 -2.81
CA ASP A 40 3.37 -58.01 -2.46
C ASP A 40 4.28 -59.25 -2.28
N SER A 41 3.68 -60.45 -2.24
CA SER A 41 4.36 -61.73 -2.05
C SER A 41 5.00 -61.94 -0.67
N ASP A 42 4.49 -61.32 0.40
CA ASP A 42 4.96 -61.53 1.76
C ASP A 42 4.41 -62.83 2.41
N GLY A 43 3.40 -63.42 1.77
CA GLY A 43 2.72 -64.64 2.19
C GLY A 43 1.44 -64.42 3.01
N MET A 44 0.98 -63.18 3.15
CA MET A 44 -0.34 -62.81 3.63
C MET A 44 -1.28 -62.59 2.43
N PRO A 45 -2.50 -63.15 2.45
CA PRO A 45 -3.46 -62.93 1.39
C PRO A 45 -4.14 -61.57 1.50
N ASN A 46 -4.34 -60.92 0.35
CA ASN A 46 -4.99 -59.61 0.27
C ASN A 46 -6.36 -59.56 0.94
N GLN A 47 -7.17 -60.59 0.70
CA GLN A 47 -8.51 -60.66 1.26
C GLN A 47 -8.88 -62.08 1.66
N LEU A 48 -9.45 -62.23 2.85
CA LEU A 48 -9.99 -63.51 3.30
C LEU A 48 -11.47 -63.68 2.87
N PRO A 49 -11.87 -64.88 2.39
CA PRO A 49 -13.27 -65.18 2.15
C PRO A 49 -14.13 -65.03 3.41
N LEU A 50 -15.37 -64.54 3.28
CA LEU A 50 -16.31 -64.35 4.39
C LEU A 50 -16.59 -65.64 5.21
N ASP A 51 -16.41 -66.81 4.61
CA ASP A 51 -16.59 -68.13 5.23
C ASP A 51 -15.27 -68.84 5.59
N TYR A 52 -14.15 -68.09 5.61
CA TYR A 52 -12.84 -68.62 5.95
C TYR A 52 -12.83 -69.27 7.34
N ASN A 53 -12.27 -70.48 7.42
CA ASN A 53 -12.18 -71.21 8.68
C ASN A 53 -11.03 -70.65 9.53
N PRO A 54 -11.28 -70.08 10.73
CA PRO A 54 -10.23 -69.49 11.56
C PRO A 54 -9.15 -70.47 12.03
N LEU A 55 -9.39 -71.78 11.95
CA LEU A 55 -8.38 -72.81 12.22
C LEU A 55 -7.38 -73.02 11.07
N GLY A 56 -7.58 -72.35 9.93
CA GLY A 56 -6.73 -72.42 8.74
C GLY A 56 -5.42 -71.64 8.84
N GLY A 57 -5.32 -70.70 9.79
CA GLY A 57 -4.07 -70.03 10.16
C GLY A 57 -3.58 -68.90 9.25
N LEU A 58 -4.33 -68.49 8.22
CA LEU A 58 -4.07 -67.28 7.45
C LEU A 58 -4.61 -66.04 8.20
N VAL A 59 -3.94 -64.92 7.99
CA VAL A 59 -4.32 -63.58 8.44
C VAL A 59 -4.39 -62.73 7.18
N GLU A 60 -5.43 -61.92 7.05
CA GLU A 60 -5.57 -60.96 5.95
C GLU A 60 -4.43 -59.94 6.02
N ASP A 61 -3.86 -59.61 4.87
CA ASP A 61 -2.96 -58.48 4.75
C ASP A 61 -3.76 -57.17 4.88
N LEU A 62 -3.13 -56.13 5.43
CA LEU A 62 -3.77 -54.81 5.58
C LEU A 62 -3.02 -53.72 4.80
N ASP A 63 -1.96 -54.08 4.10
CA ASP A 63 -1.08 -53.24 3.28
C ASP A 63 -0.68 -54.08 2.05
N ASP A 64 -1.67 -54.31 1.18
CA ASP A 64 -1.65 -55.30 0.11
C ASP A 64 -0.46 -55.16 -0.87
N ASP A 65 0.09 -53.95 -1.03
CA ASP A 65 1.21 -53.68 -1.93
C ASP A 65 2.52 -53.27 -1.22
N ALA A 66 2.50 -53.23 0.11
CA ALA A 66 3.62 -52.94 1.01
C ALA A 66 4.31 -51.59 0.75
N ASP A 67 3.55 -50.57 0.34
CA ASP A 67 4.06 -49.22 0.19
C ASP A 67 4.11 -48.43 1.52
N GLY A 68 3.50 -48.98 2.57
CA GLY A 68 3.51 -48.46 3.93
C GLY A 68 2.23 -47.75 4.35
N PHE A 69 1.21 -47.70 3.49
CA PHE A 69 -0.15 -47.27 3.83
C PHE A 69 -1.07 -48.48 3.94
N SER A 70 -2.05 -48.42 4.86
CA SER A 70 -3.02 -49.51 4.93
C SER A 70 -4.12 -49.38 3.87
N ASP A 71 -4.70 -50.51 3.44
CA ASP A 71 -5.78 -50.50 2.45
C ASP A 71 -6.95 -49.60 2.88
N ALA A 72 -7.19 -49.50 4.20
CA ALA A 72 -8.22 -48.66 4.78
C ALA A 72 -7.91 -47.16 4.67
N GLU A 73 -6.65 -46.77 4.80
CA GLU A 73 -6.19 -45.38 4.62
C GLU A 73 -6.27 -45.00 3.15
N GLU A 74 -5.78 -45.86 2.27
CA GLU A 74 -5.79 -45.64 0.82
C GLU A 74 -7.20 -45.53 0.25
N VAL A 75 -8.12 -46.42 0.66
CA VAL A 75 -9.53 -46.33 0.25
C VAL A 75 -10.17 -45.02 0.71
N ASN A 76 -9.79 -44.49 1.88
CA ASN A 76 -10.32 -43.20 2.34
C ASN A 76 -9.74 -42.02 1.55
N CYS A 77 -8.50 -42.14 1.08
CA CYS A 77 -7.81 -41.11 0.28
C CYS A 77 -7.90 -41.36 -1.24
N ALA A 78 -8.82 -42.24 -1.67
CA ALA A 78 -9.09 -42.57 -3.06
C ALA A 78 -7.90 -43.12 -3.87
N THR A 79 -6.89 -43.69 -3.19
CA THR A 79 -5.77 -44.39 -3.81
C THR A 79 -6.05 -45.89 -3.97
N ASN A 80 -5.15 -46.63 -4.63
CA ASN A 80 -5.33 -48.03 -4.99
C ASN A 80 -4.46 -48.96 -4.13
N PRO A 81 -5.06 -49.77 -3.23
CA PRO A 81 -4.31 -50.66 -2.33
C PRO A 81 -3.49 -51.78 -2.98
N LEU A 82 -3.60 -51.93 -4.30
CA LEU A 82 -2.93 -53.00 -5.05
C LEU A 82 -1.78 -52.49 -5.91
N ASP A 83 -1.43 -51.20 -5.83
CA ASP A 83 -0.42 -50.57 -6.66
C ASP A 83 0.46 -49.64 -5.83
N ALA A 84 1.63 -50.14 -5.44
CA ALA A 84 2.60 -49.43 -4.59
C ALA A 84 3.16 -48.09 -5.18
N ASN A 85 2.68 -47.67 -6.35
CA ASN A 85 2.96 -46.35 -6.91
C ASN A 85 1.80 -45.36 -6.71
N SER A 86 0.68 -45.82 -6.15
CA SER A 86 -0.52 -45.05 -5.86
C SER A 86 -0.46 -44.45 -4.46
N LEU A 87 0.54 -43.59 -4.23
CA LEU A 87 0.79 -43.00 -2.91
C LEU A 87 -0.32 -42.01 -2.49
N ILE A 88 -0.62 -41.98 -1.20
CA ILE A 88 -1.43 -40.92 -0.58
C ILE A 88 -0.68 -39.59 -0.69
N THR A 89 -1.38 -38.54 -1.10
CA THR A 89 -0.87 -37.17 -1.14
C THR A 89 -1.36 -36.38 0.08
N ASP A 90 -0.46 -35.56 0.62
CA ASP A 90 -0.63 -34.70 1.80
C ASP A 90 0.26 -33.47 1.54
N LEU A 91 -0.33 -32.47 0.90
CA LEU A 91 0.38 -31.33 0.35
C LEU A 91 0.91 -30.40 1.43
N ASP A 92 0.17 -30.16 2.51
CA ASP A 92 0.52 -29.23 3.59
C ASP A 92 1.23 -29.92 4.78
N GLY A 93 1.18 -31.26 4.86
CA GLY A 93 1.84 -32.07 5.87
C GLY A 93 1.09 -32.17 7.21
N ASP A 94 -0.21 -31.86 7.27
CA ASP A 94 -1.00 -31.89 8.51
C ASP A 94 -1.49 -33.31 8.89
N SER A 95 -1.16 -34.31 8.05
CA SER A 95 -1.58 -35.72 8.15
C SER A 95 -3.03 -36.01 7.74
N ILE A 96 -3.69 -35.07 7.09
CA ILE A 96 -4.90 -35.25 6.29
C ILE A 96 -4.45 -35.39 4.83
N CYS A 97 -5.13 -36.22 4.06
CA CYS A 97 -4.82 -36.36 2.64
C CYS A 97 -5.61 -35.36 1.82
N ASP A 98 -5.06 -34.89 0.70
CA ASP A 98 -5.65 -33.82 -0.12
C ASP A 98 -7.13 -34.07 -0.49
N GLU A 99 -7.53 -35.34 -0.69
CA GLU A 99 -8.92 -35.70 -1.04
C GLU A 99 -9.92 -35.46 0.11
N LEU A 100 -9.44 -35.50 1.36
CA LEU A 100 -10.25 -35.29 2.56
C LEU A 100 -10.01 -33.94 3.21
N ASP A 101 -9.02 -33.19 2.72
CA ASP A 101 -8.64 -31.91 3.27
C ASP A 101 -9.60 -30.79 2.86
N GLU A 102 -9.93 -29.93 3.82
CA GLU A 102 -10.74 -28.73 3.58
C GLU A 102 -9.87 -27.51 3.22
N ASP A 103 -8.55 -27.60 3.44
CA ASP A 103 -7.51 -26.59 3.17
C ASP A 103 -6.24 -27.34 2.70
N ILE A 104 -6.16 -27.64 1.40
CA ILE A 104 -5.18 -28.60 0.86
C ILE A 104 -3.75 -28.07 0.97
N ASP A 105 -3.53 -26.76 0.88
CA ASP A 105 -2.19 -26.19 0.96
C ASP A 105 -1.84 -25.63 2.34
N GLY A 106 -2.79 -25.52 3.27
CA GLY A 106 -2.55 -25.26 4.70
C GLY A 106 -2.23 -23.81 5.00
N ASP A 107 -2.66 -22.88 4.16
CA ASP A 107 -2.45 -21.44 4.35
C ASP A 107 -3.54 -20.77 5.20
N GLY A 108 -4.60 -21.52 5.57
CA GLY A 108 -5.72 -21.04 6.37
C GLY A 108 -6.92 -20.56 5.54
N LEU A 109 -6.86 -20.63 4.21
CA LEU A 109 -7.97 -20.46 3.29
C LEU A 109 -8.59 -21.82 2.97
N LEU A 110 -9.92 -21.88 2.91
CA LEU A 110 -10.60 -23.13 2.55
C LEU A 110 -10.61 -23.30 1.03
N ASN A 111 -10.46 -24.54 0.55
CA ASN A 111 -10.51 -24.89 -0.88
C ASN A 111 -11.71 -24.27 -1.63
N ASP A 112 -12.86 -24.14 -0.94
CA ASP A 112 -14.10 -23.59 -1.51
C ASP A 112 -14.07 -22.06 -1.74
N VAL A 113 -13.17 -21.32 -1.06
CA VAL A 113 -13.00 -19.86 -1.24
C VAL A 113 -11.92 -19.51 -2.26
N GLU A 114 -11.14 -20.50 -2.67
CA GLU A 114 -9.99 -20.35 -3.56
C GLU A 114 -10.35 -20.81 -4.96
N THR A 115 -10.50 -19.86 -5.87
CA THR A 115 -11.08 -20.15 -7.19
C THR A 115 -10.07 -20.31 -8.30
N ASN A 116 -8.78 -20.13 -8.01
CA ASN A 116 -7.67 -20.11 -8.96
C ASN A 116 -8.03 -19.25 -10.20
N SER A 117 -8.57 -18.06 -9.92
CA SER A 117 -8.99 -17.10 -10.95
C SER A 117 -7.98 -15.98 -11.14
N SER A 118 -6.96 -15.91 -10.28
CA SER A 118 -5.95 -14.85 -10.24
C SER A 118 -6.57 -13.46 -10.14
N THR A 119 -7.72 -13.36 -9.47
CA THR A 119 -8.46 -12.12 -9.31
C THR A 119 -9.25 -12.17 -8.01
N TYR A 120 -8.89 -11.28 -7.09
CA TYR A 120 -9.61 -11.14 -5.83
C TYR A 120 -11.01 -10.56 -6.08
N VAL A 121 -12.04 -11.22 -5.53
CA VAL A 121 -13.43 -10.74 -5.58
C VAL A 121 -13.90 -10.36 -4.18
N ASP A 122 -13.81 -11.27 -3.22
CA ASP A 122 -14.11 -11.08 -1.81
C ASP A 122 -13.58 -12.26 -0.97
N GLN A 123 -13.75 -12.23 0.35
CA GLN A 123 -13.33 -13.28 1.28
C GLN A 123 -13.89 -14.70 1.01
N ASN A 124 -14.91 -14.87 0.16
CA ASN A 124 -15.43 -16.19 -0.25
C ASN A 124 -15.01 -16.55 -1.69
N ASN A 125 -14.17 -15.71 -2.30
CA ASN A 125 -13.59 -15.87 -3.61
C ASN A 125 -12.31 -15.01 -3.69
N THR A 126 -11.26 -15.52 -3.06
CA THR A 126 -9.95 -14.87 -2.95
C THR A 126 -9.22 -14.86 -4.29
N GLY A 127 -9.52 -15.84 -5.15
CA GLY A 127 -8.91 -15.98 -6.46
C GLY A 127 -7.54 -16.67 -6.45
N THR A 128 -7.01 -16.96 -5.25
CA THR A 128 -5.80 -17.75 -4.96
C THR A 128 -6.00 -19.22 -5.35
N ASP A 129 -4.91 -19.98 -5.34
CA ASP A 129 -4.88 -21.37 -5.81
C ASP A 129 -4.84 -22.35 -4.64
N SER A 130 -5.90 -23.14 -4.45
CA SER A 130 -6.09 -24.11 -3.35
C SER A 130 -5.08 -25.25 -3.22
N ILE A 131 -4.03 -25.23 -4.04
CA ILE A 131 -2.96 -26.23 -4.02
C ILE A 131 -1.58 -25.54 -3.98
N ASN A 132 -1.56 -24.27 -3.60
CA ASN A 132 -0.38 -23.44 -3.57
C ASN A 132 -0.58 -22.25 -2.61
N ALA A 133 -0.13 -22.44 -1.38
CA ALA A 133 -0.18 -21.48 -0.28
C ALA A 133 0.48 -20.11 -0.54
N ASP A 134 1.18 -19.91 -1.66
CA ASP A 134 1.87 -18.66 -2.06
C ASP A 134 1.71 -18.49 -3.57
N SER A 135 0.63 -17.82 -3.98
CA SER A 135 0.16 -17.79 -5.37
C SER A 135 1.13 -17.09 -6.33
N ASP A 136 1.87 -16.08 -5.87
CA ASP A 136 2.79 -15.30 -6.70
C ASP A 136 4.28 -15.59 -6.46
N GLY A 137 4.60 -16.32 -5.40
CA GLY A 137 5.94 -16.83 -5.10
C GLY A 137 6.87 -15.80 -4.48
N ASP A 138 6.34 -14.78 -3.79
CA ASP A 138 7.14 -13.78 -3.08
C ASP A 138 7.65 -14.27 -1.71
N GLY A 139 7.07 -15.38 -1.23
CA GLY A 139 7.42 -16.03 0.03
C GLY A 139 6.51 -15.70 1.20
N VAL A 140 5.41 -14.97 1.03
CA VAL A 140 4.35 -14.73 2.02
C VAL A 140 3.15 -15.60 1.65
N CYS A 141 2.50 -16.20 2.65
CA CYS A 141 1.35 -17.05 2.39
C CYS A 141 0.14 -16.21 1.97
N ASP A 142 -0.65 -16.69 1.02
CA ASP A 142 -1.91 -16.08 0.59
C ASP A 142 -2.86 -15.91 1.80
N GLY A 143 -2.95 -16.97 2.62
CA GLY A 143 -3.69 -16.99 3.88
C GLY A 143 -2.88 -16.65 5.15
N PRO A 144 -3.57 -16.58 6.31
CA PRO A 144 -2.97 -16.18 7.58
C PRO A 144 -2.13 -17.26 8.29
N GLU A 145 -2.19 -18.51 7.83
CA GLU A 145 -1.48 -19.64 8.42
C GLU A 145 -0.30 -20.08 7.54
N VAL A 146 0.61 -20.87 8.11
CA VAL A 146 1.76 -21.41 7.40
C VAL A 146 1.58 -22.92 7.32
N PRO A 147 1.77 -23.54 6.15
CA PRO A 147 1.60 -24.99 5.98
C PRO A 147 2.44 -25.77 7.00
N ALA A 148 1.96 -26.93 7.46
CA ALA A 148 2.63 -27.70 8.51
C ALA A 148 4.06 -28.16 8.11
N ASN A 149 4.27 -28.40 6.81
CA ASN A 149 5.56 -28.70 6.20
C ASN A 149 6.37 -27.44 5.79
N GLY A 150 5.80 -26.25 5.97
CA GLY A 150 6.34 -24.96 5.56
C GLY A 150 6.25 -24.71 4.06
N GLY A 151 6.61 -23.52 3.60
CA GLY A 151 6.59 -23.19 2.17
C GLY A 151 6.67 -21.69 1.95
N CYS A 152 5.90 -20.97 2.76
CA CYS A 152 5.84 -19.53 2.83
C CYS A 152 6.03 -19.03 4.28
N SER A 153 6.12 -17.73 4.45
CA SER A 153 6.15 -17.03 5.73
C SER A 153 4.76 -16.53 6.11
N VAL A 154 4.56 -16.23 7.40
CA VAL A 154 3.23 -15.87 7.91
C VAL A 154 2.61 -14.73 7.12
N GLY A 155 1.45 -15.00 6.51
CA GLY A 155 0.63 -14.02 5.81
C GLY A 155 -0.42 -13.38 6.73
N PRO A 156 -1.56 -12.92 6.16
CA PRO A 156 -1.96 -13.04 4.75
C PRO A 156 -1.22 -12.05 3.84
N ASP A 157 -0.93 -12.48 2.61
CA ASP A 157 -0.44 -11.62 1.54
C ASP A 157 -1.57 -10.69 1.08
N ALA A 158 -1.34 -9.38 1.18
CA ALA A 158 -2.27 -8.36 0.73
C ALA A 158 -2.37 -8.26 -0.80
N PHE A 159 -1.35 -8.70 -1.52
CA PHE A 159 -1.27 -8.66 -2.98
C PHE A 159 -0.87 -10.02 -3.57
N PRO A 160 -1.68 -11.08 -3.38
CA PRO A 160 -1.33 -12.49 -3.66
C PRO A 160 -1.14 -12.84 -5.16
N PHE A 161 -1.11 -11.83 -6.04
CA PHE A 161 -0.92 -12.00 -7.49
C PHE A 161 0.20 -11.11 -8.02
N ASP A 162 0.94 -10.41 -7.17
CA ASP A 162 2.03 -9.53 -7.55
C ASP A 162 3.15 -9.47 -6.51
N SER A 163 4.12 -10.36 -6.70
CA SER A 163 5.31 -10.55 -5.85
C SER A 163 6.19 -9.32 -5.56
N ALA A 164 5.83 -8.16 -6.12
CA ALA A 164 6.48 -6.91 -5.83
C ALA A 164 6.06 -6.30 -4.48
N GLY A 165 5.03 -6.78 -3.81
CA GLY A 165 4.70 -6.34 -2.45
C GLY A 165 3.71 -7.30 -1.79
N SER A 166 3.75 -7.41 -0.47
CA SER A 166 2.91 -8.38 0.26
C SER A 166 2.30 -7.86 1.56
N ILE A 167 2.77 -6.74 2.07
CA ILE A 167 2.29 -6.14 3.31
C ILE A 167 1.53 -4.86 2.95
N ASP A 168 0.30 -4.72 3.47
CA ASP A 168 -0.56 -3.53 3.42
C ASP A 168 -1.13 -3.35 4.82
N ARG A 169 -0.42 -2.59 5.64
CA ARG A 169 -0.66 -2.59 7.08
C ARG A 169 -1.89 -1.81 7.52
N ASP A 170 -2.24 -0.77 6.79
CA ASP A 170 -3.37 0.10 7.07
C ASP A 170 -4.61 -0.23 6.21
N GLY A 171 -4.43 -1.04 5.15
CA GLY A 171 -5.47 -1.55 4.28
C GLY A 171 -5.90 -0.57 3.20
N ASP A 172 -5.04 0.36 2.78
CA ASP A 172 -5.35 1.37 1.76
C ASP A 172 -5.18 0.85 0.32
N GLY A 173 -4.56 -0.33 0.16
CA GLY A 173 -4.29 -0.99 -1.10
C GLY A 173 -2.96 -0.58 -1.77
N MET A 174 -2.06 0.07 -1.04
CA MET A 174 -0.66 0.30 -1.41
C MET A 174 0.25 -0.56 -0.53
N PRO A 175 1.28 -1.21 -1.10
CA PRO A 175 2.21 -1.99 -0.29
C PRO A 175 3.16 -1.12 0.53
N ASP A 176 3.37 -1.46 1.81
CA ASP A 176 4.34 -0.81 2.72
C ASP A 176 5.78 -0.78 2.13
N THR A 177 6.12 -1.80 1.33
CA THR A 177 7.43 -1.88 0.68
C THR A 177 7.32 -2.55 -0.66
N LEU A 178 7.99 -1.99 -1.67
CA LEU A 178 8.01 -2.56 -3.02
C LEU A 178 9.31 -3.35 -3.31
N THR A 179 9.23 -4.67 -3.30
CA THR A 179 10.32 -5.59 -3.64
C THR A 179 10.35 -5.96 -5.12
N GLY A 180 10.88 -5.09 -5.96
CA GLY A 180 11.20 -5.41 -7.35
C GLY A 180 10.42 -4.61 -8.38
N GLN A 181 9.85 -5.28 -9.38
CA GLN A 181 9.04 -4.63 -10.43
C GLN A 181 7.65 -5.23 -10.40
N SER A 182 6.65 -4.38 -10.10
CA SER A 182 5.25 -4.79 -10.09
C SER A 182 4.80 -5.32 -11.45
N THR A 183 4.04 -6.41 -11.38
CA THR A 183 3.42 -7.09 -12.52
C THR A 183 1.95 -6.72 -12.68
N SER A 184 1.36 -6.06 -11.67
CA SER A 184 -0.01 -5.54 -11.67
C SER A 184 -0.26 -4.49 -12.74
N THR A 185 -1.54 -4.33 -13.10
CA THR A 185 -2.00 -3.26 -14.00
C THR A 185 -3.23 -2.57 -13.39
N PRO A 186 -3.10 -1.31 -12.91
CA PRO A 186 -1.89 -0.49 -12.86
C PRO A 186 -0.79 -1.09 -11.96
N PRO A 187 0.50 -0.73 -12.18
CA PRO A 187 1.57 -1.16 -11.28
C PRO A 187 1.33 -0.69 -9.85
N LEU A 188 1.70 -1.52 -8.88
CA LEU A 188 1.74 -1.16 -7.47
C LEU A 188 2.67 0.03 -7.25
N VAL A 189 2.31 0.86 -6.27
CA VAL A 189 3.07 2.03 -5.83
C VAL A 189 3.27 1.86 -4.34
N GLU A 190 4.50 1.93 -3.89
CA GLU A 190 4.87 1.87 -2.46
C GLU A 190 4.11 2.95 -1.68
N ASP A 191 3.55 2.56 -0.53
CA ASP A 191 3.00 3.50 0.43
C ASP A 191 4.13 4.31 1.08
N LEU A 192 3.84 5.55 1.46
CA LEU A 192 4.79 6.44 2.12
C LEU A 192 4.34 6.83 3.54
N ASP A 193 3.23 6.27 4.02
CA ASP A 193 2.61 6.48 5.33
C ASP A 193 1.96 5.16 5.79
N ASP A 194 2.78 4.15 6.11
CA ASP A 194 2.37 2.73 6.30
C ASP A 194 1.30 2.50 7.38
N ASP A 195 1.06 3.47 8.27
CA ASP A 195 0.05 3.39 9.34
C ASP A 195 -1.02 4.50 9.27
N ASN A 196 -0.94 5.33 8.23
CA ASN A 196 -1.85 6.42 7.89
C ASN A 196 -2.12 7.37 9.06
N ASP A 197 -1.08 7.67 9.85
CA ASP A 197 -1.14 8.58 10.99
C ASP A 197 -0.89 10.05 10.64
N THR A 198 -0.68 10.34 9.34
CA THR A 198 -0.39 11.62 8.69
C THR A 198 1.07 12.04 8.67
N TRP A 199 1.97 11.24 9.23
CA TRP A 199 3.41 11.40 9.07
C TRP A 199 3.95 10.43 8.03
N LEU A 200 4.81 10.93 7.14
CA LEU A 200 5.45 10.07 6.15
C LEU A 200 6.55 9.24 6.82
N ASP A 201 6.80 8.01 6.35
CA ASP A 201 7.80 7.10 6.96
C ASP A 201 9.20 7.74 7.00
N ALA A 202 9.53 8.51 5.96
CA ALA A 202 10.79 9.24 5.88
C ALA A 202 10.93 10.30 6.98
N MET A 203 9.82 10.97 7.34
CA MET A 203 9.80 11.96 8.43
C MET A 203 9.89 11.26 9.78
N GLU A 204 9.19 10.15 9.95
CA GLU A 204 9.22 9.38 11.19
C GLU A 204 10.58 8.75 11.47
N ALA A 205 11.25 8.24 10.45
CA ALA A 205 12.62 7.75 10.53
C ALA A 205 13.59 8.86 11.02
N ASP A 206 13.37 10.08 10.54
CA ASP A 206 14.14 11.27 10.90
C ASP A 206 13.81 11.77 12.33
N CYS A 207 12.56 11.61 12.78
CA CYS A 207 12.08 11.97 14.11
C CYS A 207 12.26 10.86 15.18
N GLY A 208 12.64 9.66 14.74
CA GLY A 208 12.89 8.49 15.58
C GLY A 208 11.63 7.79 16.08
N THR A 209 10.54 7.87 15.34
CA THR A 209 9.29 7.15 15.58
C THR A 209 9.16 5.91 14.70
N ASP A 210 8.17 5.06 15.01
CA ASP A 210 7.90 3.81 14.31
C ASP A 210 6.81 4.04 13.25
N SER A 211 7.18 3.98 11.97
CA SER A 211 6.27 4.24 10.84
C SER A 211 5.19 3.19 10.63
N THR A 212 5.19 2.15 11.46
CA THR A 212 4.22 1.06 11.38
C THR A 212 3.29 1.04 12.60
N ASP A 213 3.28 2.06 13.45
CA ASP A 213 2.38 2.15 14.60
C ASP A 213 1.75 3.53 14.66
N GLN A 214 0.47 3.61 14.27
CA GLN A 214 -0.33 4.86 14.26
C GLN A 214 -0.38 5.62 15.61
N ASN A 215 0.07 5.00 16.71
CA ASN A 215 0.17 5.66 18.02
C ASN A 215 1.57 6.24 18.29
N SER A 216 2.52 6.01 17.40
CA SER A 216 3.91 6.42 17.46
C SER A 216 4.14 7.73 16.71
N VAL A 217 3.21 8.68 16.73
CA VAL A 217 3.44 9.98 16.10
C VAL A 217 4.65 10.75 16.67
N PRO A 218 5.42 11.47 15.83
CA PRO A 218 6.37 12.47 16.26
C PRO A 218 5.74 13.55 17.17
N GLY A 219 6.53 14.08 18.09
CA GLY A 219 6.15 15.30 18.82
C GLY A 219 6.20 16.49 17.88
N ASP A 220 5.08 17.19 17.72
CA ASP A 220 4.94 18.41 16.91
C ASP A 220 4.03 19.38 17.69
N GLU A 221 4.63 20.28 18.46
CA GLU A 221 3.89 21.10 19.41
C GLU A 221 3.11 22.26 18.74
N ASP A 222 3.49 22.67 17.54
CA ASP A 222 2.81 23.74 16.78
C ASP A 222 2.01 23.26 15.56
N GLY A 223 2.20 22.01 15.12
CA GLY A 223 1.39 21.33 14.12
C GLY A 223 1.74 21.72 12.68
N ASP A 224 2.98 22.11 12.41
CA ASP A 224 3.43 22.54 11.08
C ASP A 224 3.94 21.38 10.19
N GLY A 225 3.98 20.15 10.72
CA GLY A 225 4.45 18.96 10.02
C GLY A 225 5.96 18.75 10.10
N ILE A 226 6.64 19.46 10.99
CA ILE A 226 8.05 19.24 11.34
C ILE A 226 8.11 18.86 12.82
N CYS A 227 8.69 17.70 13.13
CA CYS A 227 8.76 17.30 14.53
C CYS A 227 9.69 18.21 15.35
N ASP A 228 9.39 18.38 16.63
CA ASP A 228 10.10 19.24 17.60
C ASP A 228 11.62 19.03 17.62
N SER A 229 12.09 17.83 17.25
CA SER A 229 13.51 17.48 17.24
C SER A 229 14.28 18.05 16.05
N LEU A 230 13.58 18.35 14.96
CA LEU A 230 14.08 18.92 13.71
C LEU A 230 13.57 20.35 13.48
N ASP A 231 12.51 20.73 14.19
CA ASP A 231 12.04 22.10 14.20
C ASP A 231 13.02 23.00 14.98
N THR A 232 13.53 24.00 14.28
CA THR A 232 14.49 24.98 14.81
C THR A 232 13.81 26.26 15.27
N ILE A 233 12.53 26.45 14.94
CA ILE A 233 11.73 27.63 15.28
C ILE A 233 10.32 27.16 15.66
N LEU A 234 10.10 27.00 16.96
CA LEU A 234 8.79 26.61 17.46
C LEU A 234 7.80 27.78 17.30
N ASP A 235 6.86 27.65 16.38
CA ASP A 235 5.89 28.66 15.94
C ASP A 235 4.73 28.86 16.93
N LEU A 236 5.01 28.69 18.22
CA LEU A 236 4.09 28.86 19.34
C LEU A 236 3.89 30.34 19.74
N PRO A 237 2.85 30.67 20.53
CA PRO A 237 2.60 32.04 20.94
C PRO A 237 3.67 32.55 21.92
N PHE A 238 4.15 33.76 21.67
CA PHE A 238 5.09 34.47 22.52
C PHE A 238 4.65 35.91 22.80
N THR A 239 5.32 36.53 23.77
CA THR A 239 5.18 37.94 24.13
C THR A 239 6.55 38.61 24.07
N MET A 240 6.57 39.89 23.71
CA MET A 240 7.80 40.67 23.56
C MET A 240 7.70 41.98 24.34
N THR A 241 8.74 42.31 25.10
CA THR A 241 8.83 43.57 25.84
C THR A 241 10.23 44.17 25.77
N TYR A 242 10.35 45.50 25.71
CA TYR A 242 11.64 46.19 25.85
C TYR A 242 11.82 46.74 27.27
N PRO A 243 13.06 47.03 27.71
CA PRO A 243 13.33 47.59 29.04
C PRO A 243 12.68 48.96 29.28
N SER A 244 12.40 49.71 28.21
CA SER A 244 11.71 50.99 28.25
C SER A 244 10.88 51.20 26.98
N ASP A 245 9.74 51.87 27.13
CA ASP A 245 8.89 52.35 26.02
C ASP A 245 9.33 53.74 25.52
N THR A 246 10.27 54.38 26.21
CA THR A 246 10.79 55.71 25.91
C THR A 246 12.32 55.77 26.11
N LEU A 247 13.03 56.31 25.12
CA LEU A 247 14.48 56.47 25.12
C LEU A 247 14.84 57.92 24.84
N THR A 248 15.44 58.60 25.82
CA THR A 248 16.04 59.92 25.63
C THR A 248 17.55 59.78 25.58
N LEU A 249 18.11 60.02 24.41
CA LEU A 249 19.53 59.80 24.10
C LEU A 249 20.24 61.14 23.92
N THR A 250 21.55 61.16 24.13
CA THR A 250 22.39 62.34 23.92
C THR A 250 23.36 62.08 22.77
N ILE A 251 23.51 63.05 21.86
CA ILE A 251 24.44 62.91 20.73
C ILE A 251 25.85 62.58 21.22
N GLY A 252 26.49 61.60 20.57
CA GLY A 252 27.88 61.22 20.82
C GLY A 252 28.08 60.35 22.06
N LYS A 253 27.02 60.00 22.79
CA LYS A 253 27.07 59.09 23.94
C LYS A 253 26.53 57.71 23.56
N GLU A 254 27.35 56.68 23.76
CA GLU A 254 26.94 55.29 23.54
C GLU A 254 25.77 54.91 24.45
N ILE A 255 24.76 54.25 23.88
CA ILE A 255 23.55 53.85 24.61
C ILE A 255 23.77 52.54 25.36
N ALA A 256 23.04 52.35 26.44
CA ALA A 256 22.90 51.00 27.00
C ALA A 256 22.11 50.14 26.00
N VAL A 257 22.63 48.94 25.70
CA VAL A 257 21.97 47.96 24.81
C VAL A 257 20.54 47.74 25.25
N GLN A 258 19.59 48.00 24.35
CA GLN A 258 18.18 47.73 24.59
C GLN A 258 17.86 46.35 24.03
N LEU A 259 17.95 45.35 24.90
CA LEU A 259 17.65 43.96 24.55
C LEU A 259 16.17 43.67 24.84
N PRO A 260 15.38 43.20 23.86
CA PRO A 260 14.02 42.74 24.15
C PRO A 260 14.05 41.49 25.04
N THR A 261 13.07 41.38 25.92
CA THR A 261 12.74 40.15 26.63
C THR A 261 11.58 39.49 25.90
N VAL A 262 11.86 38.34 25.30
CA VAL A 262 10.86 37.43 24.74
C VAL A 262 10.47 36.42 25.83
N ALA A 263 9.18 36.23 26.04
CA ALA A 263 8.64 35.27 27.00
C ALA A 263 7.45 34.54 26.37
N GLY A 264 7.43 33.21 26.48
CA GLY A 264 6.46 32.35 25.82
C GLY A 264 7.04 30.96 25.63
N LEU A 265 6.29 30.09 24.94
CA LEU A 265 6.80 28.80 24.49
C LEU A 265 7.35 28.85 23.06
N GLY A 266 6.97 29.86 22.26
CA GLY A 266 7.45 30.00 20.89
C GLY A 266 8.66 30.90 20.70
N ASP A 267 9.34 30.64 19.59
CA ASP A 267 10.53 31.34 19.13
C ASP A 267 10.19 32.46 18.14
N VAL A 268 11.13 33.37 17.94
CA VAL A 268 10.99 34.50 17.01
C VAL A 268 11.84 34.24 15.78
N ALA A 269 11.19 34.05 14.62
CA ALA A 269 11.88 33.83 13.35
C ALA A 269 12.48 35.13 12.78
N THR A 270 11.75 36.24 12.85
CA THR A 270 12.10 37.50 12.19
C THR A 270 11.86 38.72 13.07
N TRP A 271 12.70 39.74 12.86
CA TRP A 271 12.63 41.02 13.57
C TRP A 271 12.57 42.18 12.58
N GLU A 272 11.64 43.10 12.78
CA GLU A 272 11.43 44.26 11.91
C GLU A 272 11.22 45.54 12.72
N ILE A 273 11.49 46.71 12.10
CA ILE A 273 11.25 48.02 12.70
C ILE A 273 10.63 48.98 11.67
N SER A 274 9.70 49.83 12.11
CA SER A 274 8.83 50.65 11.25
C SER A 274 9.53 51.66 10.37
N SER A 275 10.76 52.03 10.71
CA SER A 275 11.55 53.02 9.99
C SER A 275 13.02 52.97 10.43
N GLU A 276 13.88 53.59 9.63
CA GLU A 276 15.31 53.71 9.95
C GLU A 276 15.55 54.42 11.28
N LEU A 277 16.42 53.85 12.10
CA LEU A 277 16.85 54.46 13.34
C LEU A 277 17.73 55.70 13.09
N PRO A 278 17.84 56.63 14.06
CA PRO A 278 18.82 57.70 14.02
C PRO A 278 20.21 57.19 13.63
N THR A 279 20.91 57.93 12.78
CA THR A 279 22.27 57.59 12.35
C THR A 279 23.16 57.28 13.56
N GLY A 280 23.83 56.13 13.51
CA GLY A 280 24.71 55.65 14.58
C GLY A 280 24.07 54.68 15.55
N LEU A 281 22.74 54.48 15.49
CA LEU A 281 22.06 53.36 16.13
C LEU A 281 21.90 52.19 15.15
N ILE A 282 21.88 50.97 15.67
CA ILE A 282 21.79 49.70 14.93
C ILE A 282 20.67 48.86 15.55
N PHE A 283 19.90 48.17 14.71
CA PHE A 283 18.83 47.25 15.11
C PHE A 283 19.21 45.80 14.81
N GLY A 284 18.87 44.88 15.71
CA GLY A 284 18.94 43.43 15.50
C GLY A 284 20.35 42.86 15.42
N TRP A 285 21.35 43.49 16.06
CA TRP A 285 22.70 42.96 16.06
C TRP A 285 23.37 43.06 17.43
N SER A 286 23.80 41.90 17.94
CA SER A 286 24.57 41.76 19.17
C SER A 286 25.88 41.01 18.90
N PRO A 287 27.04 41.49 19.41
CA PRO A 287 28.32 40.79 19.28
C PRO A 287 28.38 39.42 20.00
N ALA A 288 27.37 39.08 20.81
CA ALA A 288 27.39 37.93 21.70
C ALA A 288 26.65 36.69 21.17
N ARG A 289 25.95 36.78 20.03
CA ARG A 289 25.26 35.65 19.38
C ARG A 289 25.62 35.63 17.90
N ASP A 290 26.00 34.45 17.40
CA ASP A 290 26.32 34.26 15.99
C ASP A 290 25.06 34.49 15.13
N ALA A 291 25.13 35.52 14.28
CA ALA A 291 24.40 35.73 13.02
C ALA A 291 22.85 35.76 12.95
N HIS A 292 22.08 35.66 14.04
CA HIS A 292 20.61 35.85 13.98
C HIS A 292 20.16 37.19 14.58
N PRO A 293 19.21 37.92 13.94
CA PRO A 293 18.67 39.15 14.50
C PRO A 293 18.04 38.91 15.87
N ASP A 294 18.46 39.68 16.88
CA ASP A 294 18.00 39.52 18.28
C ASP A 294 17.06 40.64 18.74
N GLY A 295 16.61 41.47 17.79
CA GLY A 295 15.79 42.66 18.07
C GLY A 295 16.49 43.75 18.89
N SER A 296 17.78 43.66 19.18
CA SER A 296 18.43 44.64 20.05
C SER A 296 18.56 46.02 19.40
N ILE A 297 18.50 47.10 20.19
CA ILE A 297 18.89 48.44 19.74
C ILE A 297 20.19 48.84 20.42
N THR A 298 21.23 49.12 19.63
CA THR A 298 22.58 49.44 20.11
C THR A 298 23.17 50.64 19.36
N GLY A 299 24.34 51.12 19.80
CA GLY A 299 25.12 52.12 19.07
C GLY A 299 25.25 53.49 19.77
N THR A 300 25.68 54.48 19.00
CA THR A 300 25.92 55.86 19.46
C THR A 300 25.28 56.83 18.48
N PRO A 301 24.22 57.57 18.87
CA PRO A 301 23.52 58.46 17.96
C PRO A 301 24.40 59.66 17.59
N THR A 302 24.48 59.97 16.30
CA THR A 302 25.36 61.03 15.76
C THR A 302 24.59 62.27 15.30
N LYS A 303 23.26 62.23 15.30
CA LYS A 303 22.38 63.31 14.82
C LYS A 303 21.18 63.48 15.74
N ALA A 304 20.80 64.73 15.99
CA ALA A 304 19.61 65.08 16.76
C ALA A 304 18.34 64.56 16.08
N MET A 305 17.36 64.14 16.88
CA MET A 305 16.06 63.69 16.41
C MET A 305 14.99 64.05 17.44
N GLU A 306 13.89 64.63 16.96
CA GLU A 306 12.69 64.86 17.76
C GLU A 306 12.08 63.54 18.23
N ALA A 307 11.30 63.57 19.31
CA ALA A 307 10.63 62.39 19.85
C ALA A 307 9.75 61.73 18.78
N THR A 308 10.21 60.58 18.28
CA THR A 308 9.59 59.83 17.19
C THR A 308 9.25 58.43 17.69
N GLN A 309 8.05 57.95 17.38
CA GLN A 309 7.61 56.62 17.75
C GLN A 309 8.00 55.62 16.65
N PHE A 310 8.62 54.51 17.07
CA PHE A 310 8.98 53.38 16.25
C PHE A 310 8.16 52.17 16.71
N THR A 311 7.68 51.38 15.77
CA THR A 311 7.07 50.08 16.06
C THR A 311 8.07 49.01 15.70
N ILE A 312 8.30 48.09 16.63
CA ILE A 312 9.15 46.92 16.44
C ILE A 312 8.23 45.71 16.35
N TRP A 313 8.49 44.82 15.40
CA TRP A 313 7.80 43.55 15.27
C TRP A 313 8.76 42.39 15.48
N ALA A 314 8.24 41.38 16.15
CA ALA A 314 8.82 40.05 16.24
C ALA A 314 7.77 39.10 15.69
N ASN A 315 8.12 38.30 14.69
CA ASN A 315 7.19 37.38 14.03
C ASN A 315 7.82 36.00 13.90
N ASN A 316 6.99 34.98 14.02
CA ASN A 316 7.24 33.62 13.57
C ASN A 316 6.17 33.28 12.50
N SER A 317 6.11 32.05 11.99
CA SER A 317 5.24 31.73 10.84
C SER A 317 3.75 31.87 11.16
N ALA A 318 3.36 31.61 12.42
CA ALA A 318 1.97 31.58 12.88
C ALA A 318 1.54 32.76 13.79
N HIS A 319 2.49 33.41 14.45
CA HIS A 319 2.27 34.41 15.50
C HIS A 319 3.19 35.62 15.36
N GLY A 320 2.69 36.78 15.80
CA GLY A 320 3.45 38.03 15.76
C GLY A 320 3.13 38.93 16.96
N GLN A 321 4.14 39.65 17.40
CA GLN A 321 4.04 40.65 18.46
C GLN A 321 4.61 41.99 17.98
N SER A 322 4.08 43.07 18.54
CA SER A 322 4.58 44.41 18.27
C SER A 322 4.79 45.21 19.55
N PHE A 323 5.82 46.05 19.57
CA PHE A 323 6.12 46.95 20.67
C PHE A 323 6.40 48.35 20.14
N ASN A 324 5.80 49.35 20.77
CA ASN A 324 5.98 50.76 20.38
C ASN A 324 7.00 51.41 21.32
N ILE A 325 8.08 51.94 20.75
CA ILE A 325 9.13 52.66 21.49
C ILE A 325 9.26 54.09 20.96
N THR A 326 9.37 55.06 21.86
CA THR A 326 9.57 56.47 21.48
C THR A 326 11.02 56.87 21.71
N ILE A 327 11.73 57.28 20.66
CA ILE A 327 13.14 57.65 20.72
C ILE A 327 13.28 59.16 20.47
N SER A 328 14.03 59.85 21.32
CA SER A 328 14.46 61.24 21.13
C SER A 328 15.96 61.36 21.31
N VAL A 329 16.62 62.17 20.47
CA VAL A 329 18.07 62.43 20.56
C VAL A 329 18.28 63.93 20.74
N ILE A 330 18.78 64.32 21.92
CA ILE A 330 19.04 65.70 22.28
C ILE A 330 20.52 66.06 22.16
N GLU A 331 20.79 67.31 21.80
CA GLU A 331 22.13 67.90 21.86
C GLU A 331 22.51 68.18 23.31
N GLU A 332 23.77 67.95 23.66
CA GLU A 332 24.28 68.24 25.00
C GLU A 332 24.30 69.77 25.21
N VAL A 333 23.43 70.26 26.09
CA VAL A 333 23.43 71.67 26.49
C VAL A 333 24.56 71.90 27.48
N ILE A 334 25.71 72.40 27.00
CA ILE A 334 26.75 72.93 27.87
C ILE A 334 26.26 74.28 28.41
N ASP A 335 25.68 74.30 29.61
CA ASP A 335 25.31 75.54 30.29
C ASP A 335 26.57 76.24 30.78
N SER A 336 27.08 77.19 30.00
CA SER A 336 28.09 78.14 30.44
C SER A 336 27.41 79.27 31.21
N GLN A 337 27.25 79.11 32.52
CA GLN A 337 26.97 80.24 33.41
C GLN A 337 28.27 80.79 34.02
N ASP A 338 28.66 81.96 33.54
CA ASP A 338 29.48 82.93 34.27
C ASP A 338 28.69 83.49 35.46
N THR A 339 29.31 83.63 36.63
CA THR A 339 29.57 84.94 37.30
C THR A 339 30.17 84.80 38.71
N ASP A 340 31.32 85.44 38.86
CA ASP A 340 31.98 86.15 39.98
C ASP A 340 31.54 86.04 41.46
N ASP A 341 32.61 86.07 42.28
CA ASP A 341 32.86 86.93 43.46
C ASP A 341 32.91 86.30 44.88
N ASP A 342 34.15 86.21 45.37
CA ASP A 342 34.68 86.55 46.70
C ASP A 342 34.13 85.97 48.04
N LYS A 343 35.11 85.35 48.77
CA LYS A 343 35.35 85.34 50.24
C LYS A 343 34.44 84.42 51.10
N ASP A 344 34.92 83.57 52.01
CA ASP A 344 35.87 83.79 53.11
C ASP A 344 36.56 82.47 53.58
N GLU A 345 37.62 82.67 54.37
CA GLU A 345 38.54 81.73 55.03
C GLU A 345 37.94 80.48 55.71
N SER A 346 38.66 79.35 55.66
CA SER A 346 39.35 78.77 56.83
C SER A 346 40.04 77.42 56.52
N GLY A 347 41.27 77.29 57.03
CA GLY A 347 42.10 76.09 57.33
C GLY A 347 41.74 74.71 56.77
N ILE A 348 42.64 73.81 56.40
CA ILE A 348 43.96 73.44 56.96
C ILE A 348 44.52 72.26 56.13
N MET A 349 45.84 72.11 56.12
CA MET A 349 46.70 71.13 55.43
C MET A 349 46.32 69.63 55.49
N ALA A 350 46.61 68.87 54.41
CA ALA A 350 47.48 67.66 54.37
C ALA A 350 47.30 66.89 53.02
N TRP A 351 48.25 66.97 52.07
CA TRP A 351 49.27 65.95 51.72
C TRP A 351 48.81 64.77 50.83
N GLY A 352 49.33 64.73 49.60
CA GLY A 352 49.63 63.51 48.82
C GLY A 352 48.51 62.94 47.94
N TYR A 353 48.84 62.60 46.68
CA TYR A 353 48.07 61.74 45.74
C TYR A 353 47.10 62.38 44.70
N ILE A 354 47.48 63.44 43.98
CA ILE A 354 46.74 63.88 42.76
C ILE A 354 47.55 63.75 41.46
N CYS A 355 48.82 63.31 41.49
CA CYS A 355 49.65 63.24 40.27
C CYS A 355 49.72 61.86 39.60
N LEU A 356 49.09 60.81 40.13
CA LEU A 356 49.11 59.47 39.49
C LEU A 356 47.91 59.17 38.55
N PRO A 357 46.66 59.61 38.82
CA PRO A 357 45.55 59.27 37.92
C PRO A 357 45.49 60.15 36.67
N LEU A 358 46.02 61.38 36.72
CA LEU A 358 46.08 62.30 35.57
C LEU A 358 47.10 61.87 34.51
N ILE A 359 48.22 61.25 34.91
CA ILE A 359 49.23 60.73 33.98
C ILE A 359 48.77 59.41 33.34
N LEU A 360 48.03 58.57 34.08
CA LEU A 360 47.42 57.35 33.54
C LEU A 360 46.32 57.67 32.52
N LEU A 361 45.53 58.73 32.78
CA LEU A 361 44.47 59.20 31.88
C LEU A 361 45.04 59.89 30.61
N LEU A 362 46.18 60.58 30.72
CA LEU A 362 46.93 61.14 29.58
C LEU A 362 47.62 60.04 28.74
N LEU A 363 48.11 58.97 29.37
CA LEU A 363 48.66 57.81 28.65
C LEU A 363 47.57 56.96 27.97
N LEU A 364 46.39 56.83 28.57
CA LEU A 364 45.22 56.21 27.95
C LEU A 364 44.68 57.04 26.77
N LEU A 365 44.64 58.38 26.89
CA LEU A 365 44.29 59.27 25.79
C LEU A 365 45.28 59.21 24.62
N LEU A 366 46.57 58.98 24.89
CA LEU A 366 47.57 58.76 23.85
C LEU A 366 47.46 57.37 23.18
N PHE A 367 46.91 56.37 23.87
CA PHE A 367 46.65 55.04 23.29
C PHE A 367 45.44 55.05 22.34
N VAL A 368 44.43 55.91 22.58
CA VAL A 368 43.26 56.08 21.69
C VAL A 368 43.62 56.81 20.39
N ILE A 369 44.65 57.64 20.37
CA ILE A 369 45.10 58.36 19.15
C ILE A 369 45.87 57.43 18.18
N PHE A 370 46.24 56.21 18.60
CA PHE A 370 46.99 55.25 17.77
C PHE A 370 46.22 53.96 17.41
N ILE A 371 44.89 53.92 17.54
CA ILE A 371 44.07 52.84 16.97
C ILE A 371 43.49 53.33 15.64
N PRO A 372 44.02 52.91 14.47
CA PRO A 372 43.33 53.10 13.21
C PRO A 372 42.18 52.08 13.14
N GLY A 373 41.10 52.33 13.87
CA GLY A 373 39.84 51.61 13.72
C GLY A 373 39.06 52.21 12.58
N ASN A 374 39.49 51.96 11.34
CA ASN A 374 38.61 52.17 10.20
C ASN A 374 37.39 51.27 10.40
N LYS A 375 36.24 51.86 10.71
CA LYS A 375 34.95 51.21 10.48
C LYS A 375 34.88 50.92 8.99
N GLN A 376 35.13 49.67 8.59
CA GLN A 376 34.79 49.23 7.24
C GLN A 376 33.28 49.11 7.21
N VAL A 377 32.63 50.00 6.46
CA VAL A 377 31.26 49.77 5.99
C VAL A 377 31.35 48.51 5.14
N ILE A 378 30.58 47.49 5.48
CA ILE A 378 30.51 46.28 4.66
C ILE A 378 29.49 46.55 3.56
N ASP A 379 29.98 46.93 2.39
CA ASP A 379 29.17 47.06 1.18
C ASP A 379 28.91 45.66 0.60
N ASP A 380 27.66 45.35 0.29
CA ASP A 380 27.15 44.05 -0.22
C ASP A 380 26.53 44.22 -1.62
N ALA A 381 25.98 43.16 -2.22
CA ALA A 381 25.34 43.22 -3.53
C ALA A 381 24.13 44.19 -3.55
N GLU A 382 24.21 45.19 -4.42
CA GLU A 382 23.17 46.21 -4.59
C GLU A 382 22.78 46.37 -6.07
N PRO A 383 21.49 46.67 -6.37
CA PRO A 383 21.03 46.76 -7.76
C PRO A 383 21.74 47.84 -8.56
N GLU A 384 22.01 49.00 -7.96
CA GLU A 384 22.73 50.13 -8.57
C GLU A 384 24.19 49.83 -8.93
N ASN A 385 24.79 48.85 -8.27
CA ASN A 385 26.17 48.40 -8.51
C ASN A 385 26.25 47.13 -9.35
N THR A 386 25.12 46.67 -9.89
CA THR A 386 24.99 45.46 -10.71
C THR A 386 24.86 45.80 -12.19
N THR A 387 25.67 45.17 -13.04
CA THR A 387 25.66 45.36 -14.49
C THR A 387 25.85 44.03 -15.22
N SER A 388 25.50 43.95 -16.50
CA SER A 388 25.71 42.75 -17.31
C SER A 388 26.24 43.07 -18.71
N LYS A 389 26.90 42.07 -19.32
CA LYS A 389 27.28 42.06 -20.74
C LYS A 389 26.89 40.71 -21.38
N PRO A 390 25.99 40.70 -22.39
CA PRO A 390 25.12 41.78 -22.86
C PRO A 390 24.24 42.38 -21.74
N LYS A 391 23.62 43.53 -21.99
CA LYS A 391 22.74 44.16 -20.98
C LYS A 391 21.53 43.28 -20.74
N PHE A 392 21.03 43.28 -19.50
CA PHE A 392 19.76 42.67 -19.12
C PHE A 392 18.64 43.07 -20.08
N ALA A 393 17.73 42.15 -20.35
CA ALA A 393 16.59 42.38 -21.21
C ALA A 393 15.70 43.49 -20.62
N GLU A 394 15.35 43.37 -19.33
CA GLU A 394 14.53 44.32 -18.58
C GLU A 394 14.94 44.35 -17.09
N GLY A 395 14.35 45.27 -16.30
CA GLY A 395 14.49 45.30 -14.85
C GLY A 395 15.48 46.33 -14.27
N GLU A 396 15.32 46.60 -12.98
CA GLU A 396 16.23 47.45 -12.18
C GLU A 396 16.92 46.68 -11.04
N GLY A 397 16.65 45.38 -10.89
CA GLY A 397 17.29 44.49 -9.91
C GLY A 397 16.70 44.51 -8.51
N THR A 398 15.58 45.21 -8.31
CA THR A 398 14.87 45.25 -7.02
C THR A 398 13.84 44.12 -6.93
N LYS A 399 13.30 43.85 -5.73
CA LYS A 399 12.28 42.80 -5.53
C LYS A 399 11.04 43.01 -6.41
N ASP A 400 10.58 44.25 -6.53
CA ASP A 400 9.38 44.58 -7.32
C ASP A 400 9.68 44.76 -8.83
N ASN A 401 10.96 44.89 -9.19
CA ASN A 401 11.41 45.08 -10.57
C ASN A 401 12.77 44.36 -10.82
N PRO A 402 12.77 43.02 -10.82
CA PRO A 402 13.99 42.20 -10.90
C PRO A 402 14.65 42.30 -12.27
N PHE A 403 15.96 42.02 -12.36
CA PHE A 403 16.67 41.93 -13.64
C PHE A 403 16.23 40.70 -14.43
N ILE A 404 15.73 40.89 -15.65
CA ILE A 404 15.30 39.82 -16.53
C ILE A 404 16.44 39.50 -17.52
N LEU A 405 16.89 38.26 -17.53
CA LEU A 405 17.92 37.75 -18.45
C LEU A 405 17.30 37.33 -19.78
N THR A 406 18.13 37.18 -20.81
CA THR A 406 17.67 36.70 -22.12
C THR A 406 17.18 35.24 -22.02
N PRO A 407 15.92 34.94 -22.39
CA PRO A 407 15.38 33.58 -22.29
C PRO A 407 16.09 32.57 -23.19
N ALA A 408 16.29 31.35 -22.69
CA ALA A 408 16.87 30.25 -23.46
C ALA A 408 15.76 29.30 -23.95
N ASN A 409 15.42 29.33 -25.25
CA ASN A 409 14.26 28.62 -25.78
C ASN A 409 14.55 27.28 -26.49
N ASP A 410 15.81 26.99 -26.78
CA ASP A 410 16.24 25.88 -27.63
C ASP A 410 17.16 24.91 -26.89
N VAL A 411 16.78 24.53 -25.67
CA VAL A 411 17.57 23.61 -24.82
C VAL A 411 17.14 22.16 -25.12
N ASN A 412 18.10 21.24 -25.30
CA ASN A 412 17.76 19.82 -25.44
C ASN A 412 17.75 19.16 -24.06
N PRO A 413 16.97 18.08 -23.87
CA PRO A 413 16.98 17.34 -22.62
C PRO A 413 18.38 16.84 -22.27
N GLY A 414 18.80 17.03 -21.02
CA GLY A 414 20.13 16.65 -20.53
C GLY A 414 21.23 17.68 -20.76
N ASP A 415 20.94 18.82 -21.42
CA ASP A 415 21.92 19.87 -21.63
C ASP A 415 22.17 20.70 -20.35
N THR A 416 23.43 21.10 -20.14
CA THR A 416 23.80 22.15 -19.19
C THR A 416 24.10 23.43 -19.97
N ILE A 417 23.33 24.50 -19.73
CA ILE A 417 23.46 25.78 -20.43
C ILE A 417 23.76 26.93 -19.47
N TYR A 418 24.33 28.01 -20.01
CA TYR A 418 24.71 29.21 -19.26
C TYR A 418 23.92 30.41 -19.79
N SER A 419 23.58 31.35 -18.91
CA SER A 419 23.00 32.63 -19.33
C SER A 419 23.94 33.40 -20.25
N GLU A 420 23.38 34.12 -21.23
CA GLU A 420 24.20 34.95 -22.14
C GLU A 420 24.91 36.08 -21.38
N GLU A 421 24.25 36.62 -20.36
CA GLU A 421 24.72 37.72 -19.54
C GLU A 421 25.83 37.28 -18.58
N LEU A 422 27.03 37.83 -18.77
CA LEU A 422 28.04 37.88 -17.71
C LEU A 422 27.68 39.01 -16.74
N ILE A 423 27.20 38.64 -15.56
CA ILE A 423 26.75 39.58 -14.53
C ILE A 423 27.96 40.00 -13.70
N THR A 424 28.08 41.29 -13.43
CA THR A 424 29.15 41.89 -12.65
C THR A 424 28.54 42.78 -11.58
N ILE A 425 28.78 42.46 -10.31
CA ILE A 425 28.45 43.35 -9.19
C ILE A 425 29.76 43.93 -8.65
N THR A 426 29.78 45.25 -8.48
CA THR A 426 30.97 45.99 -8.05
C THR A 426 30.73 46.66 -6.71
N ASN A 427 31.78 47.24 -6.11
CA ASN A 427 31.68 47.96 -4.85
C ASN A 427 31.21 47.09 -3.68
N ILE A 428 31.56 45.80 -3.71
CA ILE A 428 31.38 44.87 -2.60
C ILE A 428 32.64 44.93 -1.72
N THR A 429 32.49 44.65 -0.43
CA THR A 429 33.63 44.53 0.48
C THR A 429 34.55 43.39 0.05
N PRO A 430 35.85 43.62 -0.21
CA PRO A 430 36.79 42.57 -0.62
C PRO A 430 36.81 41.39 0.37
N GLY A 431 36.73 40.16 -0.15
CA GLY A 431 36.68 38.93 0.66
C GLY A 431 35.33 38.65 1.33
N LEU A 432 34.28 39.45 1.05
CA LEU A 432 32.93 39.18 1.56
C LEU A 432 32.32 37.99 0.84
N LYS A 433 31.79 37.04 1.62
CA LYS A 433 31.00 35.92 1.12
C LYS A 433 29.53 36.32 0.96
N ILE A 434 29.05 36.32 -0.26
CA ILE A 434 27.69 36.68 -0.66
C ILE A 434 26.91 35.40 -0.92
N GLN A 435 25.78 35.25 -0.25
CA GLN A 435 24.86 34.13 -0.44
C GLN A 435 23.92 34.39 -1.61
N SER A 436 23.57 33.33 -2.32
CA SER A 436 22.47 33.30 -3.27
C SER A 436 21.37 32.33 -2.90
N ILE A 437 20.12 32.70 -3.18
CA ILE A 437 18.92 31.90 -2.91
C ILE A 437 18.07 31.88 -4.19
N ASP A 438 17.65 30.70 -4.66
CA ASP A 438 16.59 30.58 -5.66
C ASP A 438 15.25 30.33 -4.94
N TYR A 439 14.25 31.17 -5.21
CA TYR A 439 12.94 31.08 -4.58
C TYR A 439 12.04 30.00 -5.18
N LEU A 440 12.35 29.48 -6.38
CA LEU A 440 11.58 28.45 -7.06
C LEU A 440 12.33 27.11 -7.18
N ASP A 441 13.38 26.93 -6.35
CA ASP A 441 14.29 25.78 -6.36
C ASP A 441 13.55 24.43 -6.35
N GLN A 442 12.49 24.31 -5.54
CA GLN A 442 11.65 23.10 -5.45
C GLN A 442 10.77 22.86 -6.68
N GLN A 443 10.26 23.91 -7.34
CA GLN A 443 9.37 23.78 -8.51
C GLN A 443 10.15 23.48 -9.80
N ALA A 444 11.41 23.91 -9.87
CA ALA A 444 12.29 23.68 -11.00
C ALA A 444 13.23 22.48 -10.82
N GLY A 445 13.09 21.70 -9.73
CA GLY A 445 13.87 20.48 -9.48
C GLY A 445 15.38 20.73 -9.32
N HIS A 446 15.78 21.81 -8.65
CA HIS A 446 17.19 22.18 -8.43
C HIS A 446 18.04 22.39 -9.70
N LYS A 447 17.41 22.70 -10.84
CA LYS A 447 18.09 22.84 -12.13
C LYS A 447 18.84 24.17 -12.30
N PHE A 448 18.60 25.18 -11.46
CA PHE A 448 19.27 26.48 -11.57
C PHE A 448 20.42 26.60 -10.57
N THR A 449 21.62 26.87 -11.08
CA THR A 449 22.82 27.13 -10.27
C THR A 449 23.57 28.33 -10.80
N MET A 450 24.72 28.67 -10.18
CA MET A 450 25.55 29.79 -10.59
C MET A 450 27.03 29.41 -10.59
N ALA A 451 27.76 29.85 -11.62
CA ALA A 451 29.21 29.65 -11.72
C ALA A 451 29.99 30.88 -11.28
N ASP A 452 30.91 30.71 -10.34
CA ASP A 452 31.97 31.67 -10.07
C ASP A 452 33.09 31.52 -11.11
N LEU A 453 33.38 32.59 -11.85
CA LEU A 453 34.42 32.60 -12.88
C LEU A 453 35.81 33.00 -12.35
N THR A 454 35.91 33.29 -11.06
CA THR A 454 37.13 33.88 -10.44
C THR A 454 38.10 32.80 -9.94
N TYR A 455 37.61 31.63 -9.50
CA TYR A 455 38.42 30.56 -8.90
C TYR A 455 38.29 29.16 -9.52
N GLY A 456 37.67 29.05 -10.70
CA GLY A 456 37.55 27.78 -11.41
C GLY A 456 36.38 26.94 -10.91
N ASN A 457 35.41 26.76 -11.80
CA ASN A 457 34.21 25.92 -11.76
C ASN A 457 34.10 24.93 -10.58
N GLU A 458 33.48 25.40 -9.50
CA GLU A 458 32.72 24.57 -8.55
C GLU A 458 31.35 25.21 -8.40
N GLU A 459 30.29 24.41 -8.27
CA GLU A 459 28.92 24.87 -8.03
C GLU A 459 28.85 25.51 -6.64
N VAL A 460 28.77 26.84 -6.56
CA VAL A 460 28.80 27.54 -5.26
C VAL A 460 27.52 28.33 -5.05
N ARG A 461 26.83 28.06 -3.92
CA ARG A 461 25.73 28.92 -3.41
C ARG A 461 26.26 30.12 -2.60
N MET A 462 27.59 30.33 -2.57
CA MET A 462 28.29 31.41 -1.86
C MET A 462 29.48 31.92 -2.68
N PHE A 463 29.51 33.21 -3.02
CA PHE A 463 30.57 33.83 -3.82
C PHE A 463 31.45 34.72 -2.95
N GLU A 464 32.77 34.72 -3.13
CA GLU A 464 33.69 35.63 -2.43
C GLU A 464 34.08 36.78 -3.36
N ALA A 465 33.88 38.02 -2.91
CA ALA A 465 34.33 39.20 -3.66
C ALA A 465 35.85 39.23 -3.81
N ASP A 466 36.33 39.57 -5.01
CA ASP A 466 37.77 39.65 -5.27
C ASP A 466 38.46 40.76 -4.46
N GLU A 467 39.80 40.86 -4.57
CA GLU A 467 40.59 41.87 -3.85
C GLU A 467 40.17 43.31 -4.20
N GLU A 468 39.47 43.50 -5.31
CA GLU A 468 38.91 44.76 -5.80
C GLU A 468 37.42 44.98 -5.43
N GLY A 469 36.77 44.02 -4.77
CA GLY A 469 35.38 44.14 -4.38
C GLY A 469 34.39 43.89 -5.51
N VAL A 470 34.72 42.99 -6.43
CA VAL A 470 33.93 42.66 -7.61
C VAL A 470 33.61 41.17 -7.61
N ILE A 471 32.39 40.82 -8.03
CA ILE A 471 32.00 39.44 -8.37
C ILE A 471 31.54 39.37 -9.82
N LYS A 472 31.86 38.26 -10.49
CA LYS A 472 31.43 37.98 -11.87
C LYS A 472 30.95 36.55 -11.99
N PHE A 473 29.72 36.39 -12.48
CA PHE A 473 29.09 35.07 -12.58
C PHE A 473 28.11 35.02 -13.76
N GLN A 474 27.73 33.80 -14.10
CA GLN A 474 26.63 33.48 -15.02
C GLN A 474 25.66 32.54 -14.30
N LEU A 475 24.38 32.62 -14.65
CA LEU A 475 23.41 31.61 -14.25
C LEU A 475 23.63 30.35 -15.09
N ILE A 476 23.42 29.20 -14.46
CA ILE A 476 23.51 27.88 -15.08
C ILE A 476 22.14 27.23 -14.95
N PHE A 477 21.69 26.60 -16.02
CA PHE A 477 20.59 25.66 -15.98
C PHE A 477 21.15 24.28 -16.34
N ASP A 478 21.04 23.32 -15.43
CA ASP A 478 21.57 21.98 -15.56
C ASP A 478 20.46 20.93 -15.58
N ASP A 479 20.19 20.38 -16.76
CA ASP A 479 19.24 19.30 -16.95
C ASP A 479 19.92 17.92 -17.01
N SER A 480 21.23 17.82 -16.72
CA SER A 480 22.02 16.61 -17.01
C SER A 480 21.77 15.43 -16.06
N LEU A 481 21.48 15.70 -14.78
CA LEU A 481 21.23 14.65 -13.77
C LEU A 481 19.88 13.97 -13.97
N GLU A 482 18.86 14.77 -14.28
CA GLU A 482 17.49 14.31 -14.55
C GLU A 482 16.95 14.95 -15.83
N PRO A 483 17.27 14.38 -17.02
CA PRO A 483 16.90 14.95 -18.31
C PRO A 483 15.38 15.10 -18.49
N THR A 484 14.93 16.29 -18.86
CA THR A 484 13.51 16.59 -19.08
C THR A 484 13.05 16.12 -20.47
N LEU A 485 12.97 14.79 -20.67
CA LEU A 485 12.68 14.17 -21.97
C LEU A 485 11.32 14.59 -22.57
N GLY A 486 10.32 14.89 -21.74
CA GLY A 486 9.01 15.37 -22.17
C GLY A 486 8.96 16.85 -22.55
N GLY A 487 10.07 17.58 -22.41
CA GLY A 487 10.12 19.03 -22.55
C GLY A 487 9.45 19.76 -21.38
N GLY A 488 9.74 21.04 -21.22
CA GLY A 488 9.27 21.83 -20.09
C GLY A 488 9.66 23.29 -20.16
N GLU A 489 8.97 24.13 -19.38
CA GLU A 489 9.31 25.54 -19.18
C GLU A 489 9.69 25.72 -17.70
N PHE A 490 10.88 26.27 -17.48
CA PHE A 490 11.51 26.44 -16.18
C PHE A 490 11.86 27.91 -15.97
N GLN A 491 11.68 28.41 -14.75
CA GLN A 491 12.00 29.79 -14.39
C GLN A 491 12.85 29.80 -13.13
N GLY A 492 14.05 30.35 -13.22
CA GLY A 492 14.93 30.58 -12.07
C GLY A 492 14.66 31.97 -11.49
N THR A 493 14.48 32.06 -10.17
CA THR A 493 14.22 33.32 -9.45
C THR A 493 15.26 33.57 -8.38
N ILE A 494 16.38 34.17 -8.76
CA ILE A 494 17.58 34.22 -7.93
C ILE A 494 17.65 35.54 -7.17
N LYS A 495 17.87 35.47 -5.86
CA LYS A 495 18.26 36.59 -5.00
C LYS A 495 19.71 36.47 -4.57
N ILE A 496 20.44 37.58 -4.65
CA ILE A 496 21.87 37.66 -4.36
C ILE A 496 22.12 38.72 -3.27
N GLY A 497 22.83 38.32 -2.22
CA GLY A 497 23.22 39.19 -1.11
C GLY A 497 22.08 39.61 -0.18
N ARG A 498 22.47 40.27 0.90
CA ARG A 498 21.58 40.77 1.97
C ARG A 498 20.94 42.09 1.56
N ASN A 499 21.69 42.97 0.86
CA ASN A 499 21.12 44.18 0.22
C ASN A 499 20.33 43.85 -1.06
N SER A 500 20.26 42.56 -1.40
CA SER A 500 19.24 41.88 -2.21
C SER A 500 19.10 42.39 -3.66
N VAL A 501 19.85 41.77 -4.57
CA VAL A 501 19.65 41.88 -6.03
C VAL A 501 18.81 40.70 -6.52
N TYR A 502 17.77 40.96 -7.31
CA TYR A 502 16.86 39.92 -7.83
C TYR A 502 17.01 39.74 -9.34
N LEU A 503 17.05 38.49 -9.78
CA LEU A 503 17.17 38.10 -11.18
C LEU A 503 16.13 37.03 -11.55
N ILE A 504 15.63 37.09 -12.79
CA ILE A 504 14.73 36.10 -13.37
C ILE A 504 15.32 35.60 -14.68
N TRP A 505 15.31 34.27 -14.87
CA TRP A 505 15.72 33.64 -16.12
C TRP A 505 14.78 32.51 -16.53
N ASP A 506 14.20 32.65 -17.72
CA ASP A 506 13.30 31.67 -18.31
C ASP A 506 14.06 30.73 -19.25
N VAL A 507 13.88 29.42 -19.06
CA VAL A 507 14.49 28.35 -19.84
C VAL A 507 13.42 27.38 -20.33
N LYS A 508 13.41 27.09 -21.63
CA LYS A 508 12.50 26.13 -22.24
C LYS A 508 13.29 24.97 -22.84
N VAL A 509 13.00 23.77 -22.35
CA VAL A 509 13.56 22.51 -22.82
C VAL A 509 12.61 21.91 -23.84
N ASN A 510 13.13 21.60 -25.03
CA ASN A 510 12.37 20.96 -26.09
C ASN A 510 12.18 19.46 -25.80
N PRO A 511 11.01 18.89 -26.09
CA PRO A 511 10.79 17.46 -25.92
C PRO A 511 11.67 16.63 -26.85
N ASP A 512 12.14 15.49 -26.34
CA ASP A 512 12.90 14.53 -27.14
C ASP A 512 11.98 13.81 -28.15
N PRO A 513 12.28 13.85 -29.46
CA PRO A 513 11.43 13.25 -30.48
C PRO A 513 11.28 11.72 -30.36
N GLU A 514 12.30 11.01 -29.86
CA GLU A 514 12.29 9.55 -29.70
C GLU A 514 11.41 9.15 -28.50
N TYR A 515 11.50 9.91 -27.41
CA TYR A 515 10.64 9.77 -26.23
C TYR A 515 9.15 9.98 -26.59
N LEU A 516 8.82 11.02 -27.36
CA LEU A 516 7.43 11.26 -27.81
C LEU A 516 6.89 10.11 -28.67
N MET A 517 7.69 9.59 -29.60
CA MET A 517 7.28 8.44 -30.43
C MET A 517 7.05 7.18 -29.59
N GLN A 518 7.81 6.99 -28.52
CA GLN A 518 7.65 5.87 -27.61
C GLN A 518 6.38 6.01 -26.76
N GLN A 519 6.08 7.22 -26.25
CA GLN A 519 4.83 7.48 -25.54
C GLN A 519 3.59 7.32 -26.43
N GLU A 520 3.59 7.86 -27.66
CA GLU A 520 2.47 7.68 -28.60
C GLU A 520 2.25 6.19 -28.93
N LYS A 521 3.33 5.41 -29.03
CA LYS A 521 3.24 3.97 -29.26
C LYS A 521 2.64 3.25 -28.05
N LEU A 522 3.10 3.57 -26.84
CA LEU A 522 2.56 3.02 -25.58
C LEU A 522 1.08 3.39 -25.40
N GLU A 523 0.69 4.63 -25.68
CA GLU A 523 -0.72 5.05 -25.64
C GLU A 523 -1.57 4.30 -26.67
N SER A 524 -1.07 4.11 -27.89
CA SER A 524 -1.76 3.31 -28.91
C SER A 524 -1.89 1.83 -28.52
N GLU A 525 -0.89 1.27 -27.86
CA GLU A 525 -0.92 -0.11 -27.35
C GLU A 525 -1.88 -0.25 -26.17
N ARG A 526 -1.89 0.72 -25.23
CA ARG A 526 -2.87 0.79 -24.14
C ARG A 526 -4.30 0.95 -24.64
N GLU A 527 -4.54 1.80 -25.63
CA GLU A 527 -5.87 1.98 -26.22
C GLU A 527 -6.37 0.73 -26.95
N LYS A 528 -5.47 -0.05 -27.56
CA LYS A 528 -5.82 -1.37 -28.12
C LYS A 528 -6.13 -2.38 -27.02
N ALA A 529 -5.30 -2.43 -25.98
CA ALA A 529 -5.49 -3.34 -24.85
C ALA A 529 -6.80 -3.08 -24.11
N THR A 530 -7.19 -1.81 -23.91
CA THR A 530 -8.48 -1.46 -23.29
C THR A 530 -9.68 -1.86 -24.15
N VAL A 531 -9.59 -1.70 -25.48
CA VAL A 531 -10.65 -2.15 -26.40
C VAL A 531 -10.77 -3.68 -26.42
N GLU A 532 -9.67 -4.41 -26.37
CA GLU A 532 -9.64 -5.88 -26.30
C GLU A 532 -10.18 -6.38 -24.95
N ALA A 533 -9.74 -5.80 -23.83
CA ALA A 533 -10.24 -6.11 -22.50
C ALA A 533 -11.75 -5.84 -22.35
N GLU A 534 -12.25 -4.71 -22.88
CA GLU A 534 -13.69 -4.43 -22.91
C GLU A 534 -14.49 -5.45 -23.72
N ALA A 535 -13.92 -5.94 -24.83
CA ALA A 535 -14.56 -6.96 -25.67
C ALA A 535 -14.60 -8.31 -24.95
N GLU A 536 -13.52 -8.69 -24.28
CA GLU A 536 -13.44 -9.91 -23.47
C GLU A 536 -14.36 -9.86 -22.26
N ALA A 537 -14.40 -8.75 -21.52
CA ALA A 537 -15.32 -8.56 -20.39
C ALA A 537 -16.80 -8.67 -20.82
N LYS A 538 -17.17 -8.05 -21.95
CA LYS A 538 -18.53 -8.19 -22.53
C LYS A 538 -18.82 -9.64 -22.95
N SER A 539 -17.81 -10.40 -23.35
CA SER A 539 -17.95 -11.81 -23.72
C SER A 539 -18.12 -12.73 -22.49
N ARG A 540 -17.35 -12.48 -21.42
CA ARG A 540 -17.42 -13.20 -20.14
C ARG A 540 -18.76 -12.97 -19.44
N ALA A 541 -19.21 -11.72 -19.34
CA ALA A 541 -20.53 -11.38 -18.77
C ALA A 541 -21.71 -12.06 -19.52
N LYS A 542 -21.57 -12.24 -20.84
CA LYS A 542 -22.56 -12.98 -21.65
C LYS A 542 -22.48 -14.50 -21.43
N ALA A 543 -21.31 -15.04 -21.14
CA ALA A 543 -21.13 -16.45 -20.80
C ALA A 543 -21.66 -16.75 -19.39
N GLU A 544 -21.36 -15.90 -18.41
CA GLU A 544 -21.83 -15.99 -17.02
C GLU A 544 -23.36 -15.93 -16.93
N SER A 545 -23.99 -14.93 -17.56
CA SER A 545 -25.45 -14.84 -17.59
C SER A 545 -26.13 -16.06 -18.23
N LYS A 546 -25.45 -16.72 -19.19
CA LYS A 546 -25.94 -17.96 -19.81
C LYS A 546 -25.70 -19.19 -18.91
N ALA A 547 -24.59 -19.23 -18.17
CA ALA A 547 -24.28 -20.26 -17.20
C ALA A 547 -25.25 -20.22 -16.01
N GLU A 548 -25.51 -19.03 -15.44
CA GLU A 548 -26.50 -18.84 -14.38
C GLU A 548 -27.91 -19.27 -14.79
N ALA A 549 -28.32 -18.95 -16.02
CA ALA A 549 -29.62 -19.35 -16.54
C ALA A 549 -29.73 -20.88 -16.67
N LYS A 550 -28.62 -21.57 -17.00
CA LYS A 550 -28.55 -23.02 -17.08
C LYS A 550 -28.61 -23.66 -15.69
N VAL A 551 -27.85 -23.15 -14.72
CA VAL A 551 -27.86 -23.63 -13.32
C VAL A 551 -29.26 -23.50 -12.71
N LYS A 552 -29.93 -22.37 -12.92
CA LYS A 552 -31.31 -22.15 -12.43
C LYS A 552 -32.30 -23.13 -13.07
N ALA A 553 -32.16 -23.44 -14.35
CA ALA A 553 -33.02 -24.40 -15.05
C ALA A 553 -32.78 -25.86 -14.61
N ASP A 554 -31.52 -26.24 -14.40
CA ASP A 554 -31.14 -27.58 -13.93
C ASP A 554 -31.61 -27.80 -12.48
N ALA A 555 -31.48 -26.79 -11.61
CA ALA A 555 -31.99 -26.84 -10.23
C ALA A 555 -33.53 -26.95 -10.15
N GLU A 556 -34.27 -26.25 -11.02
CA GLU A 556 -35.73 -26.36 -11.09
C GLU A 556 -36.17 -27.76 -11.56
N THR A 557 -35.41 -28.35 -12.49
CA THR A 557 -35.66 -29.69 -13.02
C THR A 557 -35.44 -30.77 -11.97
N GLU A 558 -34.35 -30.71 -11.20
CA GLU A 558 -34.09 -31.65 -10.11
C GLU A 558 -35.09 -31.52 -8.96
N LYS A 559 -35.51 -30.28 -8.63
CA LYS A 559 -36.59 -30.05 -7.65
C LYS A 559 -37.92 -30.67 -8.09
N LEU A 560 -38.24 -30.61 -9.39
CA LEU A 560 -39.44 -31.25 -9.93
C LEU A 560 -39.34 -32.78 -9.91
N ARG A 561 -38.15 -33.33 -10.19
CA ARG A 561 -37.86 -34.77 -10.14
C ARG A 561 -37.96 -35.32 -8.72
N ALA A 562 -37.41 -34.61 -7.74
CA ALA A 562 -37.50 -34.97 -6.32
C ALA A 562 -38.96 -35.02 -5.84
N LYS A 563 -39.77 -34.00 -6.16
CA LYS A 563 -41.20 -33.99 -5.84
C LYS A 563 -41.96 -35.15 -6.47
N LYS A 564 -41.64 -35.46 -7.73
CA LYS A 564 -42.24 -36.57 -8.48
C LYS A 564 -41.92 -37.92 -7.82
N LEU A 565 -40.66 -38.15 -7.43
CA LEU A 565 -40.22 -39.36 -6.74
C LEU A 565 -40.89 -39.54 -5.37
N GLU A 566 -41.01 -38.45 -4.60
CA GLU A 566 -41.70 -38.47 -3.30
C GLU A 566 -43.18 -38.84 -3.47
N GLU A 567 -43.85 -38.27 -4.47
CA GLU A 567 -45.25 -38.58 -4.78
C GLU A 567 -45.43 -40.05 -5.18
N LEU A 568 -44.56 -40.60 -6.03
CA LEU A 568 -44.59 -42.02 -6.39
C LEU A 568 -44.33 -42.95 -5.19
N ALA A 569 -43.45 -42.57 -4.27
CA ALA A 569 -43.20 -43.33 -3.05
C ALA A 569 -44.43 -43.38 -2.13
N ARG A 570 -45.14 -42.25 -1.98
CA ARG A 570 -46.41 -42.19 -1.21
C ARG A 570 -47.50 -43.04 -1.85
N VAL A 571 -47.63 -42.99 -3.18
CA VAL A 571 -48.57 -43.82 -3.93
C VAL A 571 -48.24 -45.30 -3.73
N ARG A 572 -46.98 -45.71 -3.87
CA ARG A 572 -46.54 -47.10 -3.65
C ARG A 572 -46.89 -47.62 -2.26
N ALA A 573 -46.78 -46.80 -1.21
CA ALA A 573 -47.17 -47.19 0.14
C ALA A 573 -48.67 -47.52 0.27
N ARG A 574 -49.52 -46.92 -0.57
CA ARG A 574 -50.98 -47.17 -0.63
C ARG A 574 -51.37 -48.41 -1.41
N ALA A 575 -50.43 -49.10 -2.07
CA ALA A 575 -50.72 -50.40 -2.70
C ALA A 575 -51.38 -51.40 -1.72
N LYS A 576 -51.06 -51.29 -0.43
CA LYS A 576 -51.65 -52.13 0.64
C LYS A 576 -53.16 -52.01 0.78
N THR A 577 -53.78 -50.94 0.29
CA THR A 577 -55.24 -50.74 0.36
C THR A 577 -55.98 -51.32 -0.84
N ILE A 578 -55.26 -51.87 -1.83
CA ILE A 578 -55.82 -52.39 -3.06
C ILE A 578 -55.97 -53.92 -2.97
N ASP A 579 -57.16 -54.42 -3.32
CA ASP A 579 -57.45 -55.86 -3.32
C ASP A 579 -56.91 -56.58 -4.57
N PHE A 580 -55.62 -56.95 -4.52
CA PHE A 580 -54.94 -57.71 -5.57
C PHE A 580 -55.45 -59.14 -5.74
N ALA A 581 -56.21 -59.70 -4.79
CA ALA A 581 -56.82 -61.01 -4.98
C ALA A 581 -57.91 -60.97 -6.07
N THR A 582 -58.59 -59.83 -6.19
CA THR A 582 -59.58 -59.58 -7.25
C THR A 582 -58.93 -59.01 -8.52
N LEU A 583 -57.92 -58.15 -8.37
CA LEU A 583 -57.25 -57.44 -9.46
C LEU A 583 -56.29 -58.33 -10.27
N GLY A 584 -55.65 -59.30 -9.61
CA GLY A 584 -54.55 -60.08 -10.15
C GLY A 584 -53.19 -59.42 -9.90
N VAL A 585 -52.13 -60.23 -9.92
CA VAL A 585 -50.74 -59.78 -9.72
C VAL A 585 -50.00 -59.94 -11.04
N ALA A 586 -49.21 -58.93 -11.39
CA ALA A 586 -48.32 -58.94 -12.54
C ALA A 586 -46.98 -58.34 -12.13
N THR A 587 -45.94 -58.65 -12.88
CA THR A 587 -44.59 -58.11 -12.71
C THR A 587 -44.31 -57.01 -13.73
N ILE A 588 -43.22 -56.26 -13.51
CA ILE A 588 -42.80 -55.20 -14.42
C ILE A 588 -42.48 -55.74 -15.83
N ASP A 589 -42.00 -56.99 -15.94
CA ASP A 589 -41.68 -57.64 -17.22
C ASP A 589 -42.93 -57.94 -18.06
N GLU A 590 -44.11 -57.95 -17.44
CA GLU A 590 -45.39 -58.22 -18.08
C GLU A 590 -46.16 -56.93 -18.43
N GLN A 591 -45.54 -55.77 -18.18
CA GLN A 591 -46.16 -54.46 -18.26
C GLN A 591 -46.75 -54.15 -19.65
N ASP A 592 -47.98 -53.65 -19.62
CA ASP A 592 -48.67 -53.06 -20.77
C ASP A 592 -48.46 -51.55 -20.82
N ASP A 593 -48.53 -50.98 -22.03
CA ASP A 593 -48.59 -49.53 -22.19
C ASP A 593 -49.97 -48.99 -21.79
N LEU A 594 -50.15 -48.75 -20.49
CA LEU A 594 -51.40 -48.26 -19.91
C LEU A 594 -51.85 -46.90 -20.48
N GLN A 595 -50.95 -46.13 -21.12
CA GLN A 595 -51.28 -44.84 -21.73
C GLN A 595 -52.20 -44.97 -22.95
N VAL A 596 -52.31 -46.19 -23.51
CA VAL A 596 -53.29 -46.50 -24.57
C VAL A 596 -54.73 -46.36 -24.08
N ILE A 597 -54.97 -46.50 -22.77
CA ILE A 597 -56.29 -46.25 -22.16
C ILE A 597 -56.53 -44.75 -22.08
N LYS A 598 -57.63 -44.29 -22.68
CA LYS A 598 -57.95 -42.87 -22.70
C LYS A 598 -58.19 -42.34 -21.29
N GLY A 599 -57.39 -41.35 -20.90
CA GLY A 599 -57.44 -40.71 -19.58
C GLY A 599 -56.25 -41.05 -18.69
N ILE A 600 -55.42 -42.03 -19.08
CA ILE A 600 -54.15 -42.35 -18.42
C ILE A 600 -53.02 -41.62 -19.16
N GLY A 601 -52.48 -40.58 -18.53
CA GLY A 601 -51.25 -39.91 -19.00
C GLY A 601 -49.99 -40.56 -18.42
N PRO A 602 -48.79 -40.14 -18.88
CA PRO A 602 -47.51 -40.74 -18.47
C PRO A 602 -47.34 -40.86 -16.96
N PHE A 603 -47.60 -39.78 -16.21
CA PHE A 603 -47.46 -39.80 -14.75
C PHE A 603 -48.53 -40.64 -14.04
N ILE A 604 -49.73 -40.76 -14.62
CA ILE A 604 -50.78 -41.62 -14.07
C ILE A 604 -50.44 -43.09 -14.29
N ALA A 605 -49.86 -43.43 -15.46
CA ALA A 605 -49.34 -44.77 -15.70
C ALA A 605 -48.22 -45.11 -14.70
N GLU A 606 -47.28 -44.20 -14.46
CA GLU A 606 -46.22 -44.38 -13.45
C GLU A 606 -46.78 -44.59 -12.04
N LYS A 607 -47.84 -43.85 -11.65
CA LYS A 607 -48.52 -44.06 -10.37
C LYS A 607 -49.22 -45.42 -10.26
N LEU A 608 -49.86 -45.89 -11.34
CA LEU A 608 -50.46 -47.22 -11.38
C LEU A 608 -49.40 -48.32 -11.27
N ASN A 609 -48.27 -48.15 -11.96
CA ASN A 609 -47.11 -49.03 -11.85
C ASN A 609 -46.53 -49.02 -10.42
N ALA A 610 -46.46 -47.85 -9.78
CA ALA A 610 -46.03 -47.73 -8.40
C ALA A 610 -46.97 -48.45 -7.42
N LEU A 611 -48.26 -48.56 -7.73
CA LEU A 611 -49.21 -49.39 -6.97
C LEU A 611 -49.07 -50.90 -7.23
N GLY A 612 -48.35 -51.32 -8.28
CA GLY A 612 -48.28 -52.73 -8.68
C GLY A 612 -49.31 -53.13 -9.75
N ILE A 613 -49.91 -52.15 -10.43
CA ILE A 613 -50.86 -52.35 -11.54
C ILE A 613 -50.09 -52.07 -12.84
N TYR A 614 -49.73 -53.13 -13.56
CA TYR A 614 -48.88 -53.06 -14.74
C TYR A 614 -49.60 -53.43 -16.03
N THR A 615 -50.73 -54.14 -15.97
CA THR A 615 -51.36 -54.76 -17.15
C THR A 615 -52.77 -54.27 -17.44
N PHE A 616 -53.20 -54.36 -18.69
CA PHE A 616 -54.58 -54.13 -19.10
C PHE A 616 -55.54 -55.12 -18.42
N GLY A 617 -55.09 -56.35 -18.18
CA GLY A 617 -55.87 -57.37 -17.46
C GLY A 617 -56.20 -56.93 -16.03
N GLN A 618 -55.21 -56.38 -15.31
CA GLN A 618 -55.43 -55.84 -13.97
C GLN A 618 -56.42 -54.67 -14.00
N VAL A 619 -56.22 -53.68 -14.86
CA VAL A 619 -57.15 -52.53 -14.98
C VAL A 619 -58.55 -52.98 -15.40
N GLY A 620 -58.66 -53.98 -16.27
CA GLY A 620 -59.93 -54.54 -16.73
C GLY A 620 -60.72 -55.30 -15.67
N ASN A 621 -60.05 -55.78 -14.62
CA ASN A 621 -60.65 -56.50 -13.50
C ASN A 621 -61.13 -55.59 -12.36
N MET A 622 -60.95 -54.27 -12.47
CA MET A 622 -61.39 -53.33 -11.43
C MET A 622 -62.93 -53.38 -11.26
N THR A 623 -63.36 -53.64 -10.03
CA THR A 623 -64.76 -53.47 -9.63
C THR A 623 -65.05 -52.01 -9.28
N PRO A 624 -66.31 -51.54 -9.23
CA PRO A 624 -66.62 -50.15 -8.86
C PRO A 624 -66.08 -49.72 -7.48
N LYS A 625 -65.81 -50.69 -6.60
CA LYS A 625 -65.16 -50.47 -5.30
C LYS A 625 -63.65 -50.26 -5.47
N ILE A 626 -62.99 -51.14 -6.24
CA ILE A 626 -61.56 -51.06 -6.54
C ILE A 626 -61.24 -49.81 -7.37
N GLU A 627 -62.09 -49.40 -8.31
CA GLU A 627 -61.93 -48.16 -9.06
C GLU A 627 -61.83 -46.94 -8.13
N GLU A 628 -62.61 -46.91 -7.05
CA GLU A 628 -62.59 -45.83 -6.06
C GLU A 628 -61.34 -45.91 -5.17
N GLU A 629 -60.98 -47.12 -4.72
CA GLU A 629 -59.75 -47.37 -3.94
C GLU A 629 -58.49 -46.97 -4.73
N VAL A 630 -58.41 -47.35 -6.01
CA VAL A 630 -57.32 -46.97 -6.90
C VAL A 630 -57.33 -45.47 -7.14
N ASN A 631 -58.49 -44.85 -7.41
CA ASN A 631 -58.60 -43.41 -7.63
C ASN A 631 -58.09 -42.59 -6.43
N GLN A 632 -58.38 -43.03 -5.21
CA GLN A 632 -57.85 -42.42 -3.97
C GLN A 632 -56.35 -42.71 -3.80
N ALA A 633 -55.90 -43.93 -4.11
CA ALA A 633 -54.50 -44.33 -3.95
C ALA A 633 -53.54 -43.56 -4.88
N ILE A 634 -53.93 -43.28 -6.13
CA ILE A 634 -53.13 -42.49 -7.08
C ILE A 634 -53.30 -40.96 -6.93
N GLU A 635 -54.04 -40.50 -5.91
CA GLU A 635 -54.31 -39.07 -5.67
C GLU A 635 -54.93 -38.35 -6.88
N PHE A 636 -55.80 -39.04 -7.61
CA PHE A 636 -56.43 -38.49 -8.81
C PHE A 636 -57.81 -37.91 -8.50
N PHE A 637 -58.23 -36.90 -9.28
CA PHE A 637 -59.52 -36.24 -9.08
C PHE A 637 -60.65 -37.26 -8.96
N SER A 638 -61.42 -37.15 -7.87
CA SER A 638 -62.46 -38.12 -7.48
C SER A 638 -63.38 -38.52 -8.65
N GLY A 639 -63.53 -39.83 -8.87
CA GLY A 639 -64.49 -40.40 -9.83
C GLY A 639 -64.08 -40.39 -11.31
N ARG A 640 -62.83 -40.02 -11.64
CA ARG A 640 -62.35 -39.98 -13.03
C ARG A 640 -62.19 -41.37 -13.66
N ILE A 641 -61.64 -42.33 -12.92
CA ILE A 641 -61.41 -43.71 -13.43
C ILE A 641 -62.71 -44.34 -13.96
N LYS A 642 -63.78 -44.21 -13.18
CA LYS A 642 -65.12 -44.71 -13.52
C LYS A 642 -65.77 -43.95 -14.67
N ARG A 643 -65.65 -42.61 -14.66
CA ARG A 643 -66.25 -41.74 -15.68
C ARG A 643 -65.58 -41.91 -17.04
N ASP A 644 -64.26 -42.07 -17.04
CA ASP A 644 -63.47 -42.28 -18.24
C ASP A 644 -63.46 -43.78 -18.65
N GLU A 645 -64.26 -44.64 -17.99
CA GLU A 645 -64.50 -46.06 -18.33
C GLU A 645 -63.21 -46.92 -18.45
N TRP A 646 -62.20 -46.71 -17.59
CA TRP A 646 -60.90 -47.37 -17.72
C TRP A 646 -60.99 -48.90 -17.71
N ALA A 647 -61.77 -49.49 -16.80
CA ALA A 647 -61.91 -50.93 -16.70
C ALA A 647 -62.49 -51.56 -17.99
N LYS A 648 -63.45 -50.88 -18.62
CA LYS A 648 -64.05 -51.35 -19.87
C LYS A 648 -63.07 -51.26 -21.04
N GLN A 649 -62.37 -50.14 -21.17
CA GLN A 649 -61.35 -49.96 -22.21
C GLN A 649 -60.20 -50.97 -22.06
N ALA A 650 -59.71 -51.15 -20.83
CA ALA A 650 -58.64 -52.08 -20.53
C ALA A 650 -59.04 -53.53 -20.83
N LYS A 651 -60.30 -53.91 -20.55
CA LYS A 651 -60.81 -55.24 -20.87
C LYS A 651 -60.84 -55.51 -22.39
N GLU A 652 -61.28 -54.53 -23.19
CA GLU A 652 -61.26 -54.63 -24.64
C GLU A 652 -59.83 -54.71 -25.22
N LEU A 653 -58.84 -54.10 -24.54
CA LEU A 653 -57.44 -54.16 -24.91
C LEU A 653 -56.79 -55.49 -24.49
N ALA A 654 -57.12 -55.99 -23.30
CA ALA A 654 -56.65 -57.28 -22.79
C ALA A 654 -57.16 -58.47 -23.61
N GLU A 655 -58.37 -58.38 -24.18
CA GLU A 655 -58.93 -59.42 -25.08
C GLU A 655 -58.32 -59.41 -26.49
N LYS A 656 -57.63 -58.32 -26.88
CA LYS A 656 -56.96 -58.16 -28.18
C LYS A 656 -55.47 -58.49 -28.14
N LYS A 657 -54.89 -58.56 -26.94
CA LYS A 657 -53.54 -59.05 -26.66
C LYS A 657 -53.55 -60.57 -26.66
#